data_AF-A0A6N8CNW0-F1
#
_entry.id   AF-A0A6N8CNW0-F1
#
_cell.length_a   1.000
_cell.length_b   1.000
_cell.length_c   1.000
_cell.angle_alpha   90.00
_cell.angle_beta   90.00
_cell.angle_gamma   90.00
#
_symmetry.space_group_name_H-M   'P 1'
#
loop_
_entity.id
_entity.type
_entity.pdbx_description
1 polymer ?
#
loop_
_entity_poly.entity_id
_entity_poly.type
_entity_poly.pdbx_seq_one_letter_code
_entity_poly.pdbx_strand_id
1 'polypeptide(L)'
;MKSDVVIFLLGVKNLDKKRLVLIGNGMAGVSCIEHILKISQEKFEITIFGDEPYPNYNRIQLSNVLSGDVNLDNIFLNSWDWYRKNNMTLCTGHPITFIDKKNQMIYTDEMAPTKYDQLIIATGSRPYILPIPGVDKEGVMGYRNINDCKYLINTSKIYKKVVVIGGGLLGLEAARGLVNRSMDVTVVHRSNYLMNRQLDHTASKLLEEELKSQGLNFVMNKETEEIIGDERVRKVRFKDGTELDADLVIMAVGIRPNVSLAEKSGVAVNRGIVVNDFLESNVPNIYAIGECAEHRGSLYGLVAPSYEQGAVLAKHLCGVETEPYTGSFLATKLKVSGVHVFSVGEFIDRPGTKAFCLEDKSKGIYKKVLCERGTVIGAVLFGDISDGPRLAKMVRERSKIQDGHSPFESSLNNVNNHQSSVLNLSDDEFICDCNQVTKGTIVQAIHEQKLDTVEQVKTCTKASRTCGSCENYVEALLQEVLGKKYKGNKQNKIPFNGTKKEYHTQCPFCSVQCKMKLVEYETSDQKKYEVIPVNNPASEGRLCIKGRNAHQHVMAKDRITQPLLKVNHKFVPISWEKALTIIKSEFTKIKQEEGNHALGVYGGGSLTNEEAYLLGKFARVALQTKHIDYNGRFCMAAASSAAQKAFGMDRGLTNGLNEILHADCIILVGTNLAECQPTLTPYFSKAKQRGAFIINIDPRETETTALANLHLKIKPGTDAALANGILKIIVDHELVNHQFIQERTSGYEFLREHLASIQLDQIEDITGISIDQIKQVALKFGKAQTGMIFTARGVEQQIDGTQAVRNFINLLLVTGKIGRNGCGYGAITGQGNGQGGREHGQKADQLPGFRSIENPEHRSYIAKVWNIDEKTLPGKGVSAYEMMEKVHQGEITGLFVMGSNPVVSNPNANFVEEGLKKLKFLVVVDMFLSETGRMADLILPTSSYLENEGTMTNLEGRVTLRRATKNPPRGVKHDWEILCEIARVLGKEKFFSFTSPEDIFNELRVASRGGKADYYGITYDRLTQSGGLYWPCPSIDDSGKARLFEESFASIDGKAHITPVLNEDKKEKTSDEFPLYLTTGRILKHYLTGVQTRRSPQLNSDNNESFLEIHPQTAEEFHIKDGAWVKLESRRGSATVRSKLTNRIRKDTVFVPIHWGDNQSINRVTSQALDPYSKIPGFKSCAVNIIPIDDPM
;
A
#
# COMPACT_ATOMS: atom_id res chain seq x y z
N MET A 1 0.80 -31.77 30.54
CA MET A 1 1.07 -31.59 29.10
C MET A 1 1.19 -32.98 28.50
N LYS A 2 0.09 -33.49 27.93
CA LYS A 2 0.07 -34.77 27.21
C LYS A 2 0.39 -34.49 25.74
N SER A 3 1.22 -35.35 25.19
CA SER A 3 1.70 -35.43 23.82
C SER A 3 0.58 -35.72 22.81
N ASP A 4 0.33 -34.79 21.89
CA ASP A 4 -0.56 -35.02 20.74
C ASP A 4 0.22 -35.68 19.60
N VAL A 5 0.31 -37.02 19.66
CA VAL A 5 0.68 -37.85 18.51
C VAL A 5 -0.55 -37.94 17.61
N VAL A 6 -0.57 -37.21 16.51
CA VAL A 6 -1.63 -37.30 15.50
C VAL A 6 -1.32 -38.47 14.56
N ILE A 7 -1.75 -39.68 14.93
CA ILE A 7 -1.85 -40.81 13.99
C ILE A 7 -3.15 -40.64 13.18
N PHE A 8 -3.03 -40.22 11.92
CA PHE A 8 -4.11 -40.38 10.95
C PHE A 8 -4.10 -41.83 10.44
N LEU A 9 -4.89 -42.69 11.08
CA LEU A 9 -5.29 -43.98 10.52
C LEU A 9 -6.52 -43.75 9.64
N LEU A 10 -6.37 -44.04 8.33
CA LEU A 10 -7.34 -44.60 7.38
C LEU A 10 -7.06 -44.07 5.95
N GLY A 11 -6.02 -44.61 5.32
CA GLY A 11 -5.88 -44.67 3.86
C GLY A 11 -5.97 -46.13 3.44
N VAL A 12 -6.84 -46.43 2.47
CA VAL A 12 -7.01 -47.76 1.89
C VAL A 12 -5.66 -48.25 1.34
N LYS A 13 -5.09 -49.34 1.90
CA LYS A 13 -3.85 -49.93 1.41
C LYS A 13 -4.08 -50.52 0.02
N ASN A 14 -3.46 -49.92 -0.98
CA ASN A 14 -3.48 -50.41 -2.35
C ASN A 14 -2.33 -51.43 -2.51
N LEU A 15 -2.65 -52.72 -2.70
CA LEU A 15 -1.70 -53.83 -2.59
C LEU A 15 -0.66 -53.91 -3.73
N ASP A 16 -0.81 -53.10 -4.80
CA ASP A 16 0.06 -53.12 -5.99
C ASP A 16 1.19 -52.08 -5.99
N LYS A 17 1.32 -51.21 -4.98
CA LYS A 17 2.35 -50.15 -4.94
C LYS A 17 3.61 -50.59 -4.18
N LYS A 18 4.79 -50.21 -4.68
CA LYS A 18 6.06 -50.42 -3.96
C LYS A 18 6.21 -49.43 -2.80
N ARG A 19 6.72 -49.85 -1.66
CA ARG A 19 6.93 -49.01 -0.48
C ARG A 19 8.26 -48.26 -0.58
N LEU A 20 8.19 -46.94 -0.71
CA LEU A 20 9.34 -46.06 -0.74
C LEU A 20 9.45 -45.32 0.60
N VAL A 21 10.57 -45.50 1.28
CA VAL A 21 10.87 -44.82 2.54
C VAL A 21 11.97 -43.78 2.32
N LEU A 22 11.76 -42.56 2.80
CA LEU A 22 12.77 -41.49 2.83
C LEU A 22 13.15 -41.19 4.28
N ILE A 23 14.45 -41.28 4.61
CA ILE A 23 15.01 -40.86 5.88
C ILE A 23 15.68 -39.49 5.69
N GLY A 24 15.07 -38.45 6.24
CA GLY A 24 15.54 -37.07 6.15
C GLY A 24 14.55 -36.17 5.41
N ASN A 25 13.72 -35.44 6.18
CA ASN A 25 12.73 -34.48 5.67
C ASN A 25 13.35 -33.13 5.23
N GLY A 26 14.58 -33.16 4.71
CA GLY A 26 15.33 -31.98 4.27
C GLY A 26 15.05 -31.60 2.81
N MET A 27 15.69 -30.50 2.37
CA MET A 27 15.52 -29.97 1.00
C MET A 27 15.87 -31.00 -0.08
N ALA A 28 16.96 -31.75 0.08
CA ALA A 28 17.43 -32.75 -0.89
C ALA A 28 16.45 -33.93 -1.03
N GLY A 29 16.10 -34.56 0.10
CA GLY A 29 15.19 -35.71 0.15
C GLY A 29 13.83 -35.40 -0.47
N VAL A 30 13.18 -34.33 -0.03
CA VAL A 30 11.85 -33.96 -0.53
C VAL A 30 11.89 -33.51 -1.98
N SER A 31 12.98 -32.89 -2.45
CA SER A 31 13.12 -32.58 -3.89
C SER A 31 13.16 -33.84 -4.75
N CYS A 32 13.82 -34.91 -4.30
CA CYS A 32 13.77 -36.21 -4.99
C CYS A 32 12.34 -36.75 -5.07
N ILE A 33 11.57 -36.65 -3.98
CA ILE A 33 10.15 -37.06 -3.96
C ILE A 33 9.32 -36.21 -4.94
N GLU A 34 9.54 -34.90 -4.99
CA GLU A 34 8.88 -34.03 -5.96
C GLU A 34 9.20 -34.43 -7.41
N HIS A 35 10.42 -34.88 -7.72
CA HIS A 35 10.75 -35.41 -9.03
C HIS A 35 10.07 -36.77 -9.31
N ILE A 36 9.99 -37.65 -8.32
CA ILE A 36 9.27 -38.93 -8.44
C ILE A 36 7.79 -38.68 -8.76
N LEU A 37 7.13 -37.77 -8.02
CA LEU A 37 5.73 -37.43 -8.24
C LEU A 37 5.47 -36.81 -9.63
N LYS A 38 6.45 -36.10 -10.21
CA LYS A 38 6.37 -35.58 -11.58
C LYS A 38 6.45 -36.69 -12.64
N ILE A 39 7.19 -37.76 -12.37
CA ILE A 39 7.37 -38.88 -13.31
C ILE A 39 6.23 -39.89 -13.18
N SER A 40 5.85 -40.25 -11.94
CA SER A 40 4.76 -41.18 -11.67
C SER A 40 4.17 -40.97 -10.28
N GLN A 41 2.87 -40.66 -10.24
CA GLN A 41 2.14 -40.38 -9.00
C GLN A 41 1.58 -41.66 -8.34
N GLU A 42 1.58 -42.80 -9.05
CA GLU A 42 0.94 -44.04 -8.57
C GLU A 42 1.90 -45.18 -8.27
N LYS A 43 3.19 -45.07 -8.62
CA LYS A 43 4.16 -46.18 -8.50
C LYS A 43 4.52 -46.57 -7.06
N PHE A 44 4.49 -45.60 -6.14
CA PHE A 44 5.00 -45.78 -4.79
C PHE A 44 3.98 -45.42 -3.70
N GLU A 45 4.02 -46.15 -2.59
CA GLU A 45 3.51 -45.74 -1.28
C GLU A 45 4.66 -45.08 -0.52
N ILE A 46 4.59 -43.77 -0.28
CA ILE A 46 5.73 -42.98 0.20
C ILE A 46 5.57 -42.64 1.70
N THR A 47 6.57 -43.03 2.50
CA THR A 47 6.68 -42.64 3.91
C THR A 47 7.98 -41.86 4.16
N ILE A 48 7.89 -40.71 4.82
CA ILE A 48 9.02 -39.80 5.06
C ILE A 48 9.24 -39.67 6.57
N PHE A 49 10.46 -39.91 7.03
CA PHE A 49 10.88 -39.74 8.42
C PHE A 49 11.76 -38.50 8.58
N GLY A 50 11.38 -37.62 9.51
CA GLY A 50 12.14 -36.45 9.92
C GLY A 50 12.44 -36.49 11.41
N ASP A 51 13.65 -36.09 11.78
CA ASP A 51 14.10 -35.93 13.17
C ASP A 51 13.54 -34.66 13.84
N GLU A 52 13.20 -33.64 13.05
CA GLU A 52 12.58 -32.39 13.52
C GLU A 52 11.03 -32.46 13.48
N PRO A 53 10.31 -31.79 14.40
CA PRO A 53 8.84 -31.81 14.49
C PRO A 53 8.16 -30.85 13.49
N TYR A 54 8.67 -30.76 12.25
CA TYR A 54 8.24 -29.78 11.26
C TYR A 54 8.17 -30.35 9.82
N PRO A 55 7.37 -29.76 8.91
CA PRO A 55 7.48 -29.99 7.47
C PRO A 55 8.85 -29.56 6.95
N ASN A 56 9.20 -29.97 5.71
CA ASN A 56 10.47 -29.55 5.14
C ASN A 56 10.53 -28.02 4.96
N TYR A 57 11.69 -27.43 5.24
CA TYR A 57 11.89 -25.99 5.21
C TYR A 57 13.21 -25.60 4.55
N ASN A 58 13.30 -24.35 4.12
CA ASN A 58 14.50 -23.79 3.55
C ASN A 58 15.50 -23.45 4.66
N ARG A 59 16.41 -24.37 4.92
CA ARG A 59 17.42 -24.24 5.97
C ARG A 59 18.39 -23.07 5.73
N ILE A 60 18.57 -22.62 4.48
CA ILE A 60 19.41 -21.45 4.16
C ILE A 60 18.78 -20.17 4.71
N GLN A 61 17.45 -20.08 4.73
CA GLN A 61 16.71 -18.89 5.20
C GLN A 61 16.69 -18.75 6.73
N LEU A 62 17.28 -19.69 7.48
CA LEU A 62 17.35 -19.57 8.93
C LEU A 62 18.11 -18.31 9.36
N SER A 63 19.13 -17.86 8.61
CA SER A 63 19.84 -16.62 8.94
C SER A 63 18.91 -15.40 8.81
N ASN A 64 18.02 -15.39 7.83
CA ASN A 64 17.01 -14.34 7.66
C ASN A 64 15.91 -14.38 8.74
N VAL A 65 15.63 -15.56 9.30
CA VAL A 65 14.76 -15.68 10.48
C VAL A 65 15.48 -15.18 11.73
N LEU A 66 16.77 -15.50 11.87
CA LEU A 66 17.61 -15.02 12.97
C LEU A 66 17.84 -13.51 12.91
N SER A 67 17.93 -12.91 11.71
CA SER A 67 17.96 -11.46 11.53
C SER A 67 16.59 -10.82 11.75
N GLY A 68 15.51 -11.55 11.47
CA GLY A 68 14.13 -11.09 11.60
C GLY A 68 13.51 -10.50 10.34
N ASP A 69 14.16 -10.70 9.20
CA ASP A 69 13.69 -10.29 7.89
C ASP A 69 12.59 -11.22 7.37
N VAL A 70 12.60 -12.49 7.79
CA VAL A 70 11.63 -13.50 7.39
C VAL A 70 11.00 -14.14 8.63
N ASN A 71 9.68 -14.32 8.64
CA ASN A 71 9.00 -15.09 9.67
C ASN A 71 9.27 -16.59 9.46
N LEU A 72 9.47 -17.36 10.53
CA LEU A 72 9.66 -18.80 10.50
C LEU A 72 8.57 -19.53 9.71
N ASP A 73 7.32 -19.07 9.76
CA ASP A 73 6.23 -19.70 9.01
C ASP A 73 6.38 -19.58 7.48
N ASN A 74 7.20 -18.64 7.02
CA ASN A 74 7.43 -18.37 5.60
C ASN A 74 8.64 -19.14 5.03
N ILE A 75 9.37 -19.93 5.83
CA ILE A 75 10.50 -20.73 5.35
C ILE A 75 10.13 -22.19 5.06
N PHE A 76 8.92 -22.63 5.41
CA PHE A 76 8.42 -23.96 5.04
C PHE A 76 8.27 -24.07 3.53
N LEU A 77 8.85 -25.12 2.95
CA LEU A 77 8.86 -25.34 1.51
C LEU A 77 7.53 -25.97 1.09
N ASN A 78 7.13 -27.06 1.72
CA ASN A 78 5.86 -27.70 1.46
C ASN A 78 5.00 -27.66 2.73
N SER A 79 3.72 -27.30 2.55
CA SER A 79 2.76 -27.26 3.66
C SER A 79 2.36 -28.67 4.07
N TRP A 80 1.83 -28.81 5.29
CA TRP A 80 1.22 -30.07 5.75
C TRP A 80 0.18 -30.63 4.76
N ASP A 81 -0.59 -29.75 4.11
CA ASP A 81 -1.59 -30.15 3.11
C ASP A 81 -0.98 -30.71 1.83
N TRP A 82 0.26 -30.34 1.48
CA TRP A 82 0.93 -30.90 0.31
C TRP A 82 1.22 -32.38 0.49
N TYR A 83 1.67 -32.80 1.68
CA TYR A 83 1.89 -34.21 2.00
C TYR A 83 0.57 -35.00 1.96
N ARG A 84 -0.50 -34.44 2.53
CA ARG A 84 -1.86 -35.04 2.51
C ARG A 84 -2.40 -35.19 1.09
N LYS A 85 -2.33 -34.14 0.27
CA LYS A 85 -2.85 -34.14 -1.12
C LYS A 85 -2.15 -35.16 -2.01
N ASN A 86 -0.89 -35.48 -1.73
CA ASN A 86 -0.12 -36.47 -2.49
C ASN A 86 -0.14 -37.87 -1.85
N ASN A 87 -1.01 -38.11 -0.86
CA ASN A 87 -1.15 -39.40 -0.16
C ASN A 87 0.18 -39.92 0.43
N MET A 88 1.01 -39.02 0.99
CA MET A 88 2.27 -39.38 1.62
C MET A 88 2.15 -39.34 3.14
N THR A 89 2.79 -40.30 3.80
CA THR A 89 2.87 -40.33 5.27
C THR A 89 4.13 -39.59 5.72
N LEU A 90 3.97 -38.50 6.47
CA LEU A 90 5.09 -37.76 7.07
C LEU A 90 5.14 -38.01 8.58
N CYS A 91 6.24 -38.61 9.04
CA CYS A 91 6.54 -38.88 10.45
C CYS A 91 7.59 -37.88 10.93
N THR A 92 7.16 -36.83 11.62
CA THR A 92 8.05 -35.78 12.16
C THR A 92 8.42 -36.03 13.62
N GLY A 93 9.64 -35.70 14.04
CA GLY A 93 10.11 -35.91 15.41
C GLY A 93 10.50 -37.36 15.73
N HIS A 94 10.60 -38.23 14.73
CA HIS A 94 10.89 -39.66 14.90
C HIS A 94 12.20 -40.03 14.16
N PRO A 95 13.38 -39.76 14.75
CA PRO A 95 14.64 -40.11 14.13
C PRO A 95 14.80 -41.63 13.98
N ILE A 96 15.25 -42.08 12.82
CA ILE A 96 15.56 -43.50 12.61
C ILE A 96 16.87 -43.84 13.30
N THR A 97 16.84 -44.89 14.13
CA THR A 97 17.98 -45.32 14.95
C THR A 97 18.72 -46.50 14.35
N PHE A 98 18.05 -47.33 13.54
CA PHE A 98 18.63 -48.51 12.91
C PHE A 98 17.93 -48.90 11.59
N ILE A 99 18.70 -49.41 10.61
CA ILE A 99 18.21 -49.97 9.35
C ILE A 99 18.55 -51.47 9.31
N ASP A 100 17.54 -52.34 9.32
CA ASP A 100 17.70 -53.77 9.11
C ASP A 100 17.64 -54.09 7.61
N LYS A 101 18.82 -54.12 6.99
CA LYS A 101 18.98 -54.44 5.57
C LYS A 101 18.61 -55.88 5.20
N LYS A 102 18.58 -56.83 6.15
CA LYS A 102 18.25 -58.24 5.88
C LYS A 102 16.74 -58.43 5.75
N ASN A 103 15.97 -57.79 6.63
CA ASN A 103 14.51 -57.87 6.63
C ASN A 103 13.82 -56.70 5.90
N GLN A 104 14.60 -55.73 5.40
CA GLN A 104 14.16 -54.48 4.77
C GLN A 104 13.19 -53.69 5.66
N MET A 105 13.62 -53.43 6.90
CA MET A 105 12.86 -52.65 7.89
C MET A 105 13.71 -51.53 8.48
N ILE A 106 13.03 -50.47 8.92
CA ILE A 106 13.64 -49.37 9.68
C ILE A 106 12.99 -49.24 11.06
N TYR A 107 13.79 -48.78 12.02
CA TYR A 107 13.41 -48.71 13.44
C TYR A 107 13.57 -47.29 13.97
N THR A 108 12.64 -46.88 14.82
CA THR A 108 12.66 -45.65 15.63
C THR A 108 12.25 -46.02 17.05
N ASP A 109 12.63 -45.21 18.04
CA ASP A 109 12.43 -45.53 19.46
C ASP A 109 10.95 -45.46 19.89
N GLU A 110 10.10 -44.78 19.11
CA GLU A 110 8.72 -44.45 19.50
C GLU A 110 7.63 -45.07 18.61
N MET A 111 7.98 -45.71 17.49
CA MET A 111 7.01 -46.28 16.55
C MET A 111 7.33 -47.74 16.19
N ALA A 112 6.33 -48.47 15.72
CA ALA A 112 6.50 -49.82 15.20
C ALA A 112 7.47 -49.84 13.99
N PRO A 113 8.23 -50.94 13.80
CA PRO A 113 9.14 -51.08 12.66
C PRO A 113 8.40 -50.89 11.32
N THR A 114 9.00 -50.12 10.41
CA THR A 114 8.41 -49.83 9.10
C THR A 114 9.15 -50.58 8.00
N LYS A 115 8.43 -51.37 7.20
CA LYS A 115 8.99 -52.14 6.07
C LYS A 115 9.13 -51.28 4.82
N TYR A 116 10.22 -51.43 4.07
CA TYR A 116 10.49 -50.72 2.82
C TYR A 116 10.80 -51.70 1.68
N ASP A 117 10.48 -51.32 0.43
CA ASP A 117 10.99 -51.97 -0.78
C ASP A 117 12.19 -51.20 -1.35
N GLN A 118 12.16 -49.87 -1.22
CA GLN A 118 13.25 -48.97 -1.56
C GLN A 118 13.45 -47.93 -0.46
N LEU A 119 14.71 -47.60 -0.14
CA LEU A 119 15.07 -46.70 0.95
C LEU A 119 16.01 -45.59 0.45
N ILE A 120 15.66 -44.34 0.70
CA ILE A 120 16.51 -43.17 0.41
C ILE A 120 17.01 -42.57 1.72
N ILE A 121 18.32 -42.42 1.87
CA ILE A 121 18.99 -41.76 2.99
C ILE A 121 19.38 -40.34 2.56
N ALA A 122 18.75 -39.33 3.16
CA ALA A 122 18.99 -37.91 2.94
C ALA A 122 19.16 -37.16 4.27
N THR A 123 19.96 -37.73 5.17
CA THR A 123 20.18 -37.28 6.56
C THR A 123 20.97 -35.98 6.67
N GLY A 124 21.49 -35.46 5.55
CA GLY A 124 22.18 -34.18 5.48
C GLY A 124 23.49 -34.15 6.27
N SER A 125 23.74 -33.05 6.98
CA SER A 125 24.96 -32.82 7.76
C SER A 125 24.66 -32.19 9.13
N ARG A 126 25.63 -32.30 10.03
CA ARG A 126 25.63 -31.69 11.38
C ARG A 126 26.73 -30.63 11.50
N PRO A 127 26.55 -29.58 12.33
CA PRO A 127 27.63 -28.67 12.69
C PRO A 127 28.87 -29.42 13.17
N TYR A 128 30.04 -28.95 12.76
CA TYR A 128 31.29 -29.41 13.35
C TYR A 128 31.60 -28.58 14.59
N ILE A 129 31.55 -29.22 15.75
CA ILE A 129 31.96 -28.64 17.04
C ILE A 129 33.45 -28.96 17.24
N LEU A 130 34.26 -27.94 17.55
CA LEU A 130 35.69 -28.12 17.80
C LEU A 130 35.90 -28.98 19.05
N PRO A 131 36.81 -29.97 19.04
CA PRO A 131 37.08 -30.81 20.21
C PRO A 131 38.04 -30.08 21.17
N ILE A 132 37.57 -29.01 21.82
CA ILE A 132 38.33 -28.20 22.77
C ILE A 132 37.68 -28.23 24.16
N PRO A 133 38.43 -28.01 25.25
CA PRO A 133 37.84 -27.95 26.58
C PRO A 133 36.75 -26.88 26.69
N GLY A 134 35.63 -27.23 27.32
CA GLY A 134 34.51 -26.32 27.56
C GLY A 134 33.43 -26.24 26.48
N VAL A 135 33.46 -27.11 25.45
CA VAL A 135 32.41 -27.13 24.42
C VAL A 135 31.04 -27.56 24.90
N ASP A 136 30.95 -28.32 26.00
CA ASP A 136 29.69 -28.79 26.56
C ASP A 136 29.04 -27.79 27.53
N LYS A 137 29.66 -26.60 27.71
CA LYS A 137 29.13 -25.54 28.58
C LYS A 137 27.85 -24.94 28.02
N GLU A 138 26.99 -24.48 28.92
CA GLU A 138 25.78 -23.76 28.52
C GLU A 138 26.16 -22.49 27.74
N GLY A 139 25.40 -22.19 26.68
CA GLY A 139 25.68 -21.07 25.79
C GLY A 139 26.72 -21.36 24.70
N VAL A 140 27.29 -22.56 24.62
CA VAL A 140 28.10 -23.01 23.48
C VAL A 140 27.26 -23.90 22.57
N MET A 141 27.17 -23.56 21.27
CA MET A 141 26.33 -24.33 20.35
C MET A 141 26.76 -24.23 18.89
N GLY A 142 26.28 -25.17 18.07
CA GLY A 142 26.26 -25.04 16.62
C GLY A 142 25.03 -24.26 16.12
N TYR A 143 24.99 -23.95 14.83
CA TYR A 143 23.84 -23.28 14.21
C TYR A 143 23.47 -23.95 12.88
N ARG A 144 22.38 -24.72 12.84
CA ARG A 144 21.97 -25.46 11.65
C ARG A 144 20.47 -25.64 11.48
N ASN A 145 19.69 -25.73 12.55
CA ASN A 145 18.26 -26.07 12.49
C ASN A 145 17.35 -25.01 13.17
N ILE A 146 16.03 -25.23 13.14
CA ILE A 146 15.04 -24.29 13.71
C ILE A 146 15.20 -24.15 15.22
N ASN A 147 15.53 -25.21 15.94
CA ASN A 147 15.71 -25.18 17.39
C ASN A 147 16.95 -24.34 17.76
N ASP A 148 18.05 -24.49 17.03
CA ASP A 148 19.24 -23.65 17.19
C ASP A 148 18.86 -22.17 16.99
N CYS A 149 18.12 -21.86 15.93
CA CYS A 149 17.66 -20.51 15.63
C CYS A 149 16.75 -19.94 16.72
N LYS A 150 15.79 -20.73 17.23
CA LYS A 150 14.89 -20.31 18.32
C LYS A 150 15.66 -20.08 19.62
N TYR A 151 16.61 -20.95 19.94
CA TYR A 151 17.49 -20.77 21.09
C TYR A 151 18.27 -19.47 20.96
N LEU A 152 18.94 -19.22 19.83
CA LEU A 152 19.67 -17.97 19.59
C LEU A 152 18.78 -16.73 19.72
N ILE A 153 17.57 -16.74 19.13
CA ILE A 153 16.60 -15.64 19.25
C ILE A 153 16.22 -15.40 20.71
N ASN A 154 15.97 -16.45 21.50
CA ASN A 154 15.58 -16.29 22.90
C ASN A 154 16.77 -15.86 23.78
N THR A 155 17.93 -16.48 23.60
CA THR A 155 19.16 -16.17 24.34
C THR A 155 19.64 -14.74 24.06
N SER A 156 19.49 -14.23 22.84
CA SER A 156 19.83 -12.83 22.47
C SER A 156 19.00 -11.77 23.20
N LYS A 157 17.84 -12.14 23.76
CA LYS A 157 17.03 -11.22 24.60
C LYS A 157 17.64 -11.01 25.98
N ILE A 158 18.37 -12.01 26.47
CA ILE A 158 18.88 -12.07 27.85
C ILE A 158 20.36 -11.66 27.87
N TYR A 159 21.16 -12.20 26.95
CA TYR A 159 22.60 -12.01 26.89
C TYR A 159 23.01 -11.07 25.76
N LYS A 160 24.19 -10.45 25.87
CA LYS A 160 24.59 -9.37 24.96
C LYS A 160 25.89 -9.62 24.22
N LYS A 161 26.85 -10.36 24.78
CA LYS A 161 28.13 -10.63 24.11
C LYS A 161 28.13 -12.01 23.46
N VAL A 162 28.41 -12.08 22.16
CA VAL A 162 28.52 -13.35 21.43
C VAL A 162 29.80 -13.44 20.62
N VAL A 163 30.43 -14.60 20.70
CA VAL A 163 31.56 -14.97 19.85
C VAL A 163 31.12 -15.97 18.82
N VAL A 164 31.33 -15.64 17.55
CA VAL A 164 31.07 -16.56 16.44
C VAL A 164 32.40 -17.08 15.92
N ILE A 165 32.67 -18.37 16.15
CA ILE A 165 33.91 -19.01 15.70
C ILE A 165 33.70 -19.55 14.28
N GLY A 166 34.32 -18.88 13.30
CA GLY A 166 34.30 -19.24 11.89
C GLY A 166 33.85 -18.09 10.98
N GLY A 167 34.78 -17.53 10.20
CA GLY A 167 34.54 -16.48 9.20
C GLY A 167 34.04 -16.98 7.84
N GLY A 168 33.31 -18.10 7.83
CA GLY A 168 32.65 -18.63 6.62
C GLY A 168 31.20 -18.13 6.49
N LEU A 169 30.55 -18.43 5.37
CA LEU A 169 29.19 -17.95 5.06
C LEU A 169 28.21 -18.09 6.23
N LEU A 170 28.08 -19.30 6.78
CA LEU A 170 27.14 -19.60 7.87
C LEU A 170 27.45 -18.79 9.15
N GLY A 171 28.73 -18.60 9.46
CA GLY A 171 29.15 -17.82 10.62
C GLY A 171 28.89 -16.34 10.45
N LEU A 172 29.21 -15.77 9.28
CA LEU A 172 28.96 -14.36 8.98
C LEU A 172 27.46 -14.04 8.98
N GLU A 173 26.64 -14.92 8.41
CA GLU A 173 25.18 -14.78 8.40
C GLU A 173 24.56 -14.90 9.79
N ALA A 174 25.03 -15.85 10.62
CA ALA A 174 24.59 -15.96 12.01
C ALA A 174 25.00 -14.72 12.82
N ALA A 175 26.24 -14.25 12.64
CA ALA A 175 26.78 -13.08 13.30
C ALA A 175 25.94 -11.83 12.96
N ARG A 176 25.62 -11.63 11.68
CA ARG A 176 24.76 -10.52 11.24
C ARG A 176 23.36 -10.60 11.84
N GLY A 177 22.77 -11.79 11.87
CA GLY A 177 21.46 -12.02 12.48
C GLY A 177 21.42 -11.55 13.93
N LEU A 178 22.50 -11.77 14.68
CA LEU A 178 22.61 -11.38 16.10
C LEU A 178 22.94 -9.90 16.29
N VAL A 179 23.67 -9.26 15.37
CA VAL A 179 23.80 -7.79 15.36
C VAL A 179 22.44 -7.12 15.20
N ASN A 180 21.58 -7.63 14.31
CA ASN A 180 20.20 -7.13 14.14
C ASN A 180 19.32 -7.37 15.38
N ARG A 181 19.77 -8.22 16.32
CA ARG A 181 19.15 -8.44 17.64
C ARG A 181 19.78 -7.58 18.73
N SER A 182 20.63 -6.62 18.36
CA SER A 182 21.35 -5.72 19.28
C SER A 182 22.29 -6.46 20.23
N MET A 183 22.92 -7.55 19.76
CA MET A 183 24.05 -8.17 20.44
C MET A 183 25.37 -7.53 19.99
N ASP A 184 26.36 -7.52 20.88
CA ASP A 184 27.76 -7.25 20.57
C ASP A 184 28.40 -8.54 20.05
N VAL A 185 28.73 -8.56 18.76
CA VAL A 185 29.10 -9.77 18.03
C VAL A 185 30.54 -9.67 17.56
N THR A 186 31.37 -10.63 17.98
CA THR A 186 32.75 -10.77 17.53
C THR A 186 32.94 -12.07 16.76
N VAL A 187 33.32 -11.97 15.49
CA VAL A 187 33.66 -13.13 14.64
C VAL A 187 35.15 -13.43 14.81
N VAL A 188 35.44 -14.65 15.24
CA VAL A 188 36.80 -15.18 15.36
C VAL A 188 37.09 -16.09 14.17
N HIS A 189 38.20 -15.86 13.47
CA HIS A 189 38.61 -16.71 12.37
C HIS A 189 40.11 -17.02 12.41
N ARG A 190 40.46 -18.27 12.12
CA ARG A 190 41.86 -18.75 12.16
C ARG A 190 42.70 -18.27 10.98
N SER A 191 42.07 -17.97 9.84
CA SER A 191 42.76 -17.46 8.65
C SER A 191 42.94 -15.95 8.77
N ASN A 192 43.87 -15.40 8.00
CA ASN A 192 44.09 -13.97 7.88
C ASN A 192 43.02 -13.21 7.07
N TYR A 193 42.09 -13.91 6.39
CA TYR A 193 40.97 -13.30 5.65
C TYR A 193 39.71 -14.18 5.69
N LEU A 194 38.54 -13.55 5.56
CA LEU A 194 37.21 -14.17 5.57
C LEU A 194 36.93 -15.01 4.32
N MET A 195 36.05 -16.01 4.44
CA MET A 195 35.61 -16.86 3.32
C MET A 195 36.75 -17.37 2.44
N ASN A 196 37.83 -17.86 3.08
CA ASN A 196 39.11 -18.15 2.44
C ASN A 196 39.11 -19.30 1.42
N ARG A 197 37.94 -19.93 1.18
CA ARG A 197 37.70 -20.91 0.11
C ARG A 197 36.93 -20.34 -1.08
N GLN A 198 36.27 -19.20 -0.92
CA GLN A 198 35.38 -18.60 -1.92
C GLN A 198 35.86 -17.25 -2.44
N LEU A 199 36.67 -16.53 -1.66
CA LEU A 199 37.18 -15.20 -2.00
C LEU A 199 38.70 -15.18 -2.03
N ASP A 200 39.26 -14.26 -2.81
CA ASP A 200 40.66 -13.87 -2.68
C ASP A 200 40.83 -12.83 -1.55
N HIS A 201 42.07 -12.46 -1.26
CA HIS A 201 42.38 -11.55 -0.16
C HIS A 201 41.74 -10.16 -0.33
N THR A 202 41.66 -9.65 -1.57
CA THR A 202 41.11 -8.32 -1.86
C THR A 202 39.60 -8.29 -1.65
N ALA A 203 38.85 -9.22 -2.28
CA ALA A 203 37.40 -9.31 -2.10
C ALA A 203 37.02 -9.58 -0.65
N SER A 204 37.83 -10.37 0.07
CA SER A 204 37.62 -10.66 1.48
C SER A 204 37.82 -9.45 2.38
N LYS A 205 38.82 -8.61 2.10
CA LYS A 205 39.05 -7.37 2.86
C LYS A 205 37.91 -6.37 2.68
N LEU A 206 37.41 -6.21 1.45
CA LEU A 206 36.23 -5.38 1.17
C LEU A 206 34.99 -5.90 1.92
N LEU A 207 34.82 -7.23 1.98
CA LEU A 207 33.75 -7.84 2.77
C LEU A 207 33.91 -7.54 4.26
N GLU A 208 35.12 -7.66 4.80
CA GLU A 208 35.40 -7.37 6.21
C GLU A 208 35.11 -5.90 6.57
N GLU A 209 35.55 -4.95 5.73
CA GLU A 209 35.30 -3.52 5.92
C GLU A 209 33.80 -3.19 5.91
N GLU A 210 33.06 -3.76 4.97
CA GLU A 210 31.61 -3.57 4.88
C GLU A 210 30.87 -4.20 6.07
N LEU A 211 31.28 -5.39 6.52
CA LEU A 211 30.67 -6.02 7.70
C LEU A 211 31.00 -5.27 9.00
N LYS A 212 32.19 -4.65 9.10
CA LYS A 212 32.54 -3.76 10.22
C LYS A 212 31.69 -2.50 10.26
N SER A 213 31.47 -1.86 9.11
CA SER A 213 30.59 -0.68 9.00
C SER A 213 29.16 -0.98 9.49
N GLN A 214 28.76 -2.25 9.33
CA GLN A 214 27.48 -2.78 9.76
C GLN A 214 27.42 -3.22 11.23
N GLY A 215 28.51 -3.11 12.00
CA GLY A 215 28.55 -3.36 13.45
C GLY A 215 29.10 -4.72 13.87
N LEU A 216 29.80 -5.45 12.99
CA LEU A 216 30.51 -6.69 13.34
C LEU A 216 31.96 -6.42 13.75
N ASN A 217 32.41 -7.08 14.82
CA ASN A 217 33.81 -7.10 15.20
C ASN A 217 34.51 -8.35 14.67
N PHE A 218 35.79 -8.25 14.32
CA PHE A 218 36.57 -9.37 13.79
C PHE A 218 37.88 -9.55 14.54
N VAL A 219 38.20 -10.80 14.87
CA VAL A 219 39.49 -11.20 15.43
C VAL A 219 40.06 -12.32 14.55
N MET A 220 40.99 -11.93 13.68
CA MET A 220 41.60 -12.78 12.66
C MET A 220 42.89 -13.42 13.19
N ASN A 221 43.35 -14.49 12.52
CA ASN A 221 44.55 -15.25 12.92
C ASN A 221 44.52 -15.78 14.36
N LYS A 222 43.33 -16.10 14.89
CA LYS A 222 43.18 -16.69 16.22
C LYS A 222 42.74 -18.13 16.15
N GLU A 223 43.48 -18.99 16.84
CA GLU A 223 43.07 -20.35 17.13
C GLU A 223 42.52 -20.44 18.55
N THR A 224 41.26 -20.86 18.67
CA THR A 224 40.63 -21.10 19.97
C THR A 224 41.26 -22.32 20.65
N GLU A 225 41.67 -22.14 21.91
CA GLU A 225 42.26 -23.16 22.75
C GLU A 225 41.24 -23.76 23.73
N GLU A 226 40.47 -22.89 24.41
CA GLU A 226 39.54 -23.30 25.47
C GLU A 226 38.35 -22.33 25.59
N ILE A 227 37.19 -22.85 26.01
CA ILE A 227 36.03 -22.05 26.42
C ILE A 227 35.89 -22.08 27.95
N ILE A 228 36.02 -20.90 28.56
CA ILE A 228 36.12 -20.70 30.01
C ILE A 228 34.77 -20.27 30.57
N GLY A 229 34.43 -20.83 31.72
CA GLY A 229 33.20 -20.57 32.46
C GLY A 229 32.99 -21.64 33.52
N ASP A 230 32.01 -21.44 34.39
CA ASP A 230 31.57 -22.47 35.34
C ASP A 230 30.63 -23.42 34.56
N GLU A 231 29.32 -23.35 34.82
CA GLU A 231 28.30 -24.07 34.04
C GLU A 231 28.04 -23.43 32.66
N ARG A 232 28.12 -22.09 32.57
CA ARG A 232 27.92 -21.31 31.34
C ARG A 232 29.23 -20.69 30.86
N VAL A 233 29.38 -20.53 29.55
CA VAL A 233 30.48 -19.73 28.97
C VAL A 233 30.51 -18.30 29.51
N ARG A 234 31.72 -17.81 29.82
CA ARG A 234 32.01 -16.42 30.14
C ARG A 234 33.09 -15.82 29.24
N LYS A 235 34.03 -16.64 28.74
CA LYS A 235 35.15 -16.21 27.92
C LYS A 235 35.62 -17.28 26.93
N VAL A 236 36.32 -16.84 25.89
CA VAL A 236 37.05 -17.68 24.93
C VAL A 236 38.53 -17.36 25.02
N ARG A 237 39.38 -18.37 25.23
CA ARG A 237 40.85 -18.24 25.24
C ARG A 237 41.46 -18.74 23.94
N PHE A 238 42.46 -18.03 23.45
CA PHE A 238 43.21 -18.38 22.24
C PHE A 238 44.62 -18.88 22.58
N LYS A 239 45.22 -19.66 21.68
CA LYS A 239 46.56 -20.28 21.87
C LYS A 239 47.70 -19.28 22.08
N ASP A 240 47.52 -18.01 21.71
CA ASP A 240 48.50 -16.96 21.93
C ASP A 240 48.36 -16.27 23.29
N GLY A 241 47.52 -16.82 24.18
CA GLY A 241 47.30 -16.34 25.54
C GLY A 241 46.26 -15.22 25.67
N THR A 242 45.71 -14.71 24.56
CA THR A 242 44.67 -13.67 24.61
C THR A 242 43.28 -14.26 24.92
N GLU A 243 42.43 -13.45 25.56
CA GLU A 243 41.07 -13.84 25.97
C GLU A 243 40.02 -12.85 25.44
N LEU A 244 38.79 -13.32 25.22
CA LEU A 244 37.66 -12.49 24.81
C LEU A 244 36.38 -12.88 25.58
N ASP A 245 35.65 -11.89 26.12
CA ASP A 245 34.41 -12.13 26.86
C ASP A 245 33.28 -12.62 25.95
N ALA A 246 32.51 -13.60 26.41
CA ALA A 246 31.40 -14.17 25.67
C ALA A 246 30.32 -14.73 26.61
N ASP A 247 29.07 -14.32 26.41
CA ASP A 247 27.90 -14.94 27.08
C ASP A 247 27.31 -16.10 26.25
N LEU A 248 27.73 -16.17 24.98
CA LEU A 248 27.29 -17.13 23.98
C LEU A 248 28.43 -17.37 22.98
N VAL A 249 28.66 -18.63 22.61
CA VAL A 249 29.65 -19.03 21.59
C VAL A 249 28.97 -19.86 20.52
N ILE A 250 29.07 -19.41 19.26
CA ILE A 250 28.50 -20.11 18.11
C ILE A 250 29.63 -20.73 17.30
N MET A 251 29.59 -22.05 17.16
CA MET A 251 30.54 -22.82 16.37
C MET A 251 30.06 -22.95 14.93
N ALA A 252 30.65 -22.15 14.04
CA ALA A 252 30.37 -22.11 12.61
C ALA A 252 31.62 -22.45 11.76
N VAL A 253 32.45 -23.39 12.25
CA VAL A 253 33.73 -23.78 11.63
C VAL A 253 33.58 -24.79 10.48
N GLY A 254 32.37 -25.27 10.21
CA GLY A 254 32.07 -26.21 9.13
C GLY A 254 30.94 -27.17 9.48
N ILE A 255 30.65 -28.08 8.54
CA ILE A 255 29.67 -29.16 8.69
C ILE A 255 30.32 -30.50 8.42
N ARG A 256 29.77 -31.57 9.00
CA ARG A 256 30.15 -32.96 8.72
C ARG A 256 28.94 -33.75 8.20
N PRO A 257 29.09 -34.55 7.13
CA PRO A 257 28.05 -35.46 6.66
C PRO A 257 27.50 -36.34 7.78
N ASN A 258 26.17 -36.48 7.84
CA ASN A 258 25.49 -37.26 8.88
C ASN A 258 25.39 -38.73 8.48
N VAL A 259 26.49 -39.47 8.65
CA VAL A 259 26.63 -40.86 8.19
C VAL A 259 26.38 -41.92 9.27
N SER A 260 26.18 -41.51 10.53
CA SER A 260 26.18 -42.43 11.68
C SER A 260 25.12 -43.53 11.59
N LEU A 261 23.96 -43.25 10.99
CA LEU A 261 22.91 -44.26 10.79
C LEU A 261 23.33 -45.31 9.77
N ALA A 262 23.92 -44.88 8.66
CA ALA A 262 24.40 -45.76 7.59
C ALA A 262 25.55 -46.65 8.09
N GLU A 263 26.51 -46.05 8.81
CA GLU A 263 27.64 -46.76 9.42
C GLU A 263 27.18 -47.84 10.41
N LYS A 264 26.32 -47.47 11.37
CA LYS A 264 25.74 -48.42 12.34
C LYS A 264 24.92 -49.54 11.70
N SER A 265 24.36 -49.30 10.52
CA SER A 265 23.56 -50.26 9.77
C SER A 265 24.38 -51.06 8.74
N GLY A 266 25.72 -50.87 8.71
CA GLY A 266 26.63 -51.58 7.82
C GLY A 266 26.46 -51.23 6.34
N VAL A 267 26.09 -49.99 6.03
CA VAL A 267 26.18 -49.37 4.70
C VAL A 267 27.56 -48.70 4.60
N ALA A 268 28.22 -48.81 3.44
CA ALA A 268 29.58 -48.31 3.25
C ALA A 268 29.67 -46.79 3.39
N VAL A 269 30.57 -46.34 4.25
CA VAL A 269 30.83 -44.92 4.52
C VAL A 269 32.33 -44.64 4.42
N ASN A 270 32.68 -43.44 3.98
CA ASN A 270 34.02 -42.86 4.06
C ASN A 270 33.91 -41.48 4.74
N ARG A 271 33.98 -40.39 3.98
CA ARG A 271 33.64 -39.05 4.48
C ARG A 271 32.12 -38.81 4.38
N GLY A 272 31.46 -39.44 3.41
CA GLY A 272 30.01 -39.59 3.27
C GLY A 272 29.60 -41.05 3.02
N ILE A 273 28.32 -41.29 2.78
CA ILE A 273 27.77 -42.58 2.34
C ILE A 273 28.21 -42.80 0.89
N VAL A 274 28.95 -43.88 0.64
CA VAL A 274 29.53 -44.13 -0.68
C VAL A 274 28.43 -44.61 -1.64
N VAL A 275 28.29 -43.93 -2.76
CA VAL A 275 27.29 -44.26 -3.79
C VAL A 275 27.87 -44.35 -5.19
N ASN A 276 27.23 -45.14 -6.05
CA ASN A 276 27.54 -45.25 -7.46
C ASN A 276 26.95 -44.08 -8.28
N ASP A 277 27.09 -44.12 -9.60
CA ASP A 277 26.61 -43.06 -10.50
C ASP A 277 25.08 -42.94 -10.60
N PHE A 278 24.34 -43.93 -10.08
CA PHE A 278 22.87 -43.89 -9.92
C PHE A 278 22.45 -43.68 -8.46
N LEU A 279 23.40 -43.30 -7.61
CA LEU A 279 23.20 -42.92 -6.21
C LEU A 279 22.77 -44.08 -5.31
N GLU A 280 22.99 -45.31 -5.77
CA GLU A 280 22.81 -46.52 -4.99
C GLU A 280 24.05 -46.81 -4.14
N SER A 281 23.82 -47.23 -2.90
CA SER A 281 24.88 -47.65 -1.98
C SER A 281 25.37 -49.06 -2.32
N ASN A 282 26.33 -49.58 -1.54
CA ASN A 282 26.77 -50.97 -1.64
C ASN A 282 25.70 -52.00 -1.20
N VAL A 283 24.58 -51.55 -0.62
CA VAL A 283 23.47 -52.41 -0.22
C VAL A 283 22.32 -52.23 -1.22
N PRO A 284 21.83 -53.31 -1.88
CA PRO A 284 20.76 -53.21 -2.86
C PRO A 284 19.51 -52.52 -2.33
N ASN A 285 18.90 -51.67 -3.15
CA ASN A 285 17.70 -50.89 -2.83
C ASN A 285 17.87 -49.83 -1.73
N ILE A 286 19.09 -49.55 -1.28
CA ILE A 286 19.39 -48.42 -0.39
C ILE A 286 20.20 -47.38 -1.16
N TYR A 287 19.67 -46.17 -1.21
CA TYR A 287 20.21 -45.03 -1.96
C TYR A 287 20.57 -43.91 -1.00
N ALA A 288 21.50 -43.03 -1.39
CA ALA A 288 21.81 -41.83 -0.60
C ALA A 288 22.01 -40.60 -1.49
N ILE A 289 21.47 -39.46 -1.04
CA ILE A 289 21.52 -38.20 -1.78
C ILE A 289 21.76 -37.00 -0.85
N GLY A 290 22.24 -35.90 -1.42
CA GLY A 290 22.53 -34.65 -0.73
C GLY A 290 23.86 -34.66 0.00
N GLU A 291 23.98 -33.85 1.05
CA GLU A 291 25.24 -33.65 1.77
C GLU A 291 25.80 -34.90 2.47
N CYS A 292 24.96 -35.92 2.70
CA CYS A 292 25.40 -37.19 3.27
C CYS A 292 25.98 -38.16 2.23
N ALA A 293 25.81 -37.91 0.93
CA ALA A 293 26.25 -38.80 -0.14
C ALA A 293 27.63 -38.42 -0.68
N GLU A 294 28.53 -39.41 -0.75
CA GLU A 294 29.85 -39.30 -1.37
C GLU A 294 29.84 -39.99 -2.72
N HIS A 295 29.94 -39.19 -3.79
CA HIS A 295 29.96 -39.67 -5.17
C HIS A 295 31.34 -39.44 -5.77
N ARG A 296 31.99 -40.52 -6.26
CA ARG A 296 33.36 -40.50 -6.81
C ARG A 296 34.38 -39.78 -5.90
N GLY A 297 34.28 -40.01 -4.59
CA GLY A 297 35.15 -39.41 -3.58
C GLY A 297 34.83 -37.94 -3.25
N SER A 298 33.82 -37.34 -3.88
CA SER A 298 33.47 -35.93 -3.75
C SER A 298 32.26 -35.71 -2.84
N LEU A 299 32.34 -34.66 -2.02
CA LEU A 299 31.26 -34.15 -1.18
C LEU A 299 31.02 -32.70 -1.56
N TYR A 300 29.83 -32.39 -2.06
CA TYR A 300 29.57 -31.07 -2.64
C TYR A 300 29.16 -30.01 -1.61
N GLY A 301 28.39 -30.39 -0.57
CA GLY A 301 27.98 -29.46 0.49
C GLY A 301 27.12 -28.27 0.01
N LEU A 302 26.47 -28.40 -1.15
CA LEU A 302 25.68 -27.36 -1.81
C LEU A 302 24.32 -27.89 -2.26
N VAL A 303 23.34 -26.99 -2.38
CA VAL A 303 21.96 -27.35 -2.72
C VAL A 303 21.82 -27.81 -4.18
N ALA A 304 22.45 -27.11 -5.14
CA ALA A 304 22.30 -27.45 -6.57
C ALA A 304 22.75 -28.90 -6.90
N PRO A 305 23.94 -29.37 -6.45
CA PRO A 305 24.33 -30.77 -6.62
C PRO A 305 23.36 -31.76 -5.96
N SER A 306 22.78 -31.39 -4.81
CA SER A 306 21.80 -32.23 -4.10
C SER A 306 20.50 -32.42 -4.91
N TYR A 307 20.09 -31.41 -5.68
CA TYR A 307 18.91 -31.50 -6.55
C TYR A 307 19.21 -32.25 -7.84
N GLU A 308 20.39 -32.06 -8.44
CA GLU A 308 20.84 -32.87 -9.58
C GLU A 308 20.85 -34.37 -9.22
N GLN A 309 21.38 -34.69 -8.04
CA GLN A 309 21.34 -36.05 -7.50
C GLN A 309 19.90 -36.57 -7.36
N GLY A 310 19.01 -35.79 -6.73
CA GLY A 310 17.60 -36.17 -6.58
C GLY A 310 16.88 -36.39 -7.91
N ALA A 311 17.20 -35.62 -8.95
CA ALA A 311 16.61 -35.76 -10.27
C ALA A 311 17.05 -37.04 -10.99
N VAL A 312 18.34 -37.39 -10.93
CA VAL A 312 18.87 -38.65 -11.49
C VAL A 312 18.29 -39.85 -10.75
N LEU A 313 18.30 -39.83 -9.41
CA LEU A 313 17.75 -40.93 -8.62
C LEU A 313 16.25 -41.14 -8.87
N ALA A 314 15.47 -40.06 -8.96
CA ALA A 314 14.03 -40.16 -9.23
C ALA A 314 13.74 -40.89 -10.54
N LYS A 315 14.46 -40.58 -11.63
CA LYS A 315 14.31 -41.28 -12.92
C LYS A 315 14.67 -42.76 -12.80
N HIS A 316 15.80 -43.05 -12.15
CA HIS A 316 16.27 -44.41 -11.91
C HIS A 316 15.23 -45.25 -11.15
N LEU A 317 14.69 -44.76 -10.02
CA LEU A 317 13.65 -45.45 -9.25
C LEU A 317 12.33 -45.61 -10.05
N CYS A 318 11.98 -44.62 -10.84
CA CYS A 318 10.80 -44.66 -11.72
C CYS A 318 10.99 -45.56 -12.94
N GLY A 319 12.18 -46.09 -13.21
CA GLY A 319 12.46 -46.96 -14.37
C GLY A 319 12.46 -46.20 -15.69
N VAL A 320 12.71 -44.88 -15.64
CA VAL A 320 12.91 -44.04 -16.82
C VAL A 320 14.39 -44.00 -17.14
N GLU A 321 14.74 -44.17 -18.42
CA GLU A 321 16.13 -44.08 -18.88
C GLU A 321 16.74 -42.73 -18.49
N THR A 322 17.93 -42.76 -17.88
CA THR A 322 18.64 -41.56 -17.43
C THR A 322 20.14 -41.76 -17.53
N GLU A 323 20.83 -40.70 -17.93
CA GLU A 323 22.28 -40.64 -17.87
C GLU A 323 22.79 -40.76 -16.42
N PRO A 324 23.97 -41.37 -16.22
CA PRO A 324 24.62 -41.44 -14.92
C PRO A 324 24.95 -40.05 -14.38
N TYR A 325 24.85 -39.87 -13.05
CA TYR A 325 25.37 -38.66 -12.41
C TYR A 325 26.90 -38.68 -12.46
N THR A 326 27.50 -37.74 -13.19
CA THR A 326 28.96 -37.66 -13.41
C THR A 326 29.67 -36.65 -12.51
N GLY A 327 28.90 -35.91 -11.69
CA GLY A 327 29.36 -34.86 -10.80
C GLY A 327 28.95 -33.45 -11.24
N SER A 328 28.91 -32.50 -10.32
CA SER A 328 28.40 -31.14 -10.56
C SER A 328 29.50 -30.10 -10.81
N PHE A 329 29.26 -29.18 -11.74
CA PHE A 329 30.12 -28.01 -11.99
C PHE A 329 29.84 -26.91 -10.95
N LEU A 330 30.87 -26.39 -10.28
CA LEU A 330 30.73 -25.47 -9.16
C LEU A 330 30.99 -24.02 -9.58
N ALA A 331 29.92 -23.22 -9.67
CA ALA A 331 29.97 -21.76 -9.63
C ALA A 331 29.26 -21.28 -8.36
N THR A 332 29.94 -20.45 -7.57
CA THR A 332 29.46 -20.04 -6.25
C THR A 332 29.02 -18.58 -6.30
N LYS A 333 27.70 -18.36 -6.29
CA LYS A 333 27.09 -17.03 -6.14
C LYS A 333 26.50 -16.92 -4.75
N LEU A 334 27.02 -16.01 -3.94
CA LEU A 334 26.60 -15.82 -2.56
C LEU A 334 26.18 -14.38 -2.30
N LYS A 335 25.28 -14.20 -1.33
CA LYS A 335 24.93 -12.91 -0.77
C LYS A 335 25.25 -12.97 0.71
N VAL A 336 26.11 -12.09 1.18
CA VAL A 336 26.50 -12.01 2.59
C VAL A 336 26.11 -10.64 3.11
N SER A 337 25.12 -10.58 4.00
CA SER A 337 24.68 -9.32 4.64
C SER A 337 24.41 -8.14 3.67
N GLY A 338 23.79 -8.42 2.51
CA GLY A 338 23.48 -7.40 1.51
C GLY A 338 24.51 -7.26 0.39
N VAL A 339 25.71 -7.81 0.55
CA VAL A 339 26.80 -7.75 -0.44
C VAL A 339 26.78 -8.98 -1.33
N HIS A 340 26.90 -8.76 -2.64
CA HIS A 340 26.98 -9.83 -3.62
C HIS A 340 28.43 -10.24 -3.88
N VAL A 341 28.69 -11.54 -3.84
CA VAL A 341 29.99 -12.11 -4.20
C VAL A 341 29.81 -13.31 -5.14
N PHE A 342 30.77 -13.48 -6.05
CA PHE A 342 30.76 -14.56 -7.02
C PHE A 342 32.17 -15.13 -7.19
N SER A 343 32.30 -16.45 -7.30
CA SER A 343 33.54 -17.10 -7.68
C SER A 343 33.33 -18.39 -8.47
N VAL A 344 34.27 -18.65 -9.38
CA VAL A 344 34.26 -19.83 -10.26
C VAL A 344 35.69 -20.19 -10.66
N GLY A 345 36.00 -21.48 -10.76
CA GLY A 345 37.31 -21.97 -11.18
C GLY A 345 38.46 -21.55 -10.25
N GLU A 346 39.65 -21.37 -10.82
CA GLU A 346 40.86 -20.92 -10.11
C GLU A 346 40.96 -19.39 -10.11
N PHE A 347 40.99 -18.77 -8.93
CA PHE A 347 41.06 -17.31 -8.77
C PHE A 347 42.18 -16.83 -7.84
N ILE A 348 42.99 -17.77 -7.33
CA ILE A 348 44.20 -17.48 -6.55
C ILE A 348 45.40 -17.44 -7.50
N ASP A 349 46.23 -16.42 -7.36
CA ASP A 349 47.38 -16.23 -8.23
C ASP A 349 48.41 -17.36 -8.04
N ARG A 350 48.91 -17.89 -9.16
CA ARG A 350 49.99 -18.89 -9.17
C ARG A 350 50.98 -18.58 -10.29
N PRO A 351 52.26 -19.00 -10.19
CA PRO A 351 53.22 -18.79 -11.26
C PRO A 351 52.70 -19.30 -12.61
N GLY A 352 52.80 -18.47 -13.66
CA GLY A 352 52.31 -18.81 -15.01
C GLY A 352 50.90 -18.33 -15.36
N THR A 353 50.18 -17.72 -14.41
CA THR A 353 48.86 -17.10 -14.67
C THR A 353 48.96 -15.57 -14.80
N LYS A 354 48.02 -14.97 -15.53
CA LYS A 354 47.85 -13.52 -15.70
C LYS A 354 46.48 -13.13 -15.15
N ALA A 355 46.45 -12.18 -14.23
CA ALA A 355 45.21 -11.65 -13.66
C ALA A 355 44.81 -10.34 -14.35
N PHE A 356 43.52 -10.21 -14.66
CA PHE A 356 42.89 -8.96 -15.06
C PHE A 356 42.03 -8.49 -13.90
N CYS A 357 42.28 -7.28 -13.40
CA CYS A 357 41.59 -6.71 -12.24
C CYS A 357 40.90 -5.39 -12.60
N LEU A 358 39.68 -5.19 -12.10
CA LEU A 358 38.93 -3.94 -12.14
C LEU A 358 38.45 -3.65 -10.72
N GLU A 359 38.79 -2.47 -10.20
CA GLU A 359 38.42 -2.04 -8.85
C GLU A 359 37.86 -0.61 -8.88
N ASP A 360 36.66 -0.42 -8.32
CA ASP A 360 36.06 0.89 -8.06
C ASP A 360 35.72 0.96 -6.56
N LYS A 361 36.64 1.56 -5.80
CA LYS A 361 36.52 1.70 -4.34
C LYS A 361 35.35 2.59 -3.92
N SER A 362 34.97 3.58 -4.74
CA SER A 362 33.87 4.50 -4.41
C SER A 362 32.50 3.81 -4.44
N LYS A 363 32.39 2.76 -5.26
CA LYS A 363 31.17 1.95 -5.40
C LYS A 363 31.26 0.58 -4.72
N GLY A 364 32.39 0.26 -4.09
CA GLY A 364 32.63 -1.04 -3.46
C GLY A 364 32.63 -2.20 -4.46
N ILE A 365 33.16 -2.01 -5.67
CA ILE A 365 33.19 -3.01 -6.74
C ILE A 365 34.60 -3.54 -6.94
N TYR A 366 34.75 -4.86 -6.99
CA TYR A 366 36.00 -5.52 -7.36
C TYR A 366 35.73 -6.72 -8.26
N LYS A 367 36.45 -6.83 -9.38
CA LYS A 367 36.34 -7.93 -10.34
C LYS A 367 37.74 -8.40 -10.72
N LYS A 368 37.98 -9.71 -10.64
CA LYS A 368 39.22 -10.34 -11.07
C LYS A 368 38.94 -11.57 -11.93
N VAL A 369 39.63 -11.66 -13.06
CA VAL A 369 39.61 -12.82 -13.97
C VAL A 369 41.04 -13.34 -14.09
N LEU A 370 41.22 -14.65 -13.86
CA LEU A 370 42.52 -15.30 -13.93
C LEU A 370 42.62 -16.12 -15.22
N CYS A 371 43.75 -15.99 -15.91
CA CYS A 371 44.01 -16.67 -17.17
C CYS A 371 45.34 -17.41 -17.16
N GLU A 372 45.41 -18.55 -17.83
CA GLU A 372 46.63 -19.32 -18.05
C GLU A 372 46.81 -19.54 -19.55
N ARG A 373 47.96 -19.10 -20.11
CA ARG A 373 48.25 -19.17 -21.56
C ARG A 373 47.12 -18.61 -22.45
N GLY A 374 46.48 -17.54 -22.00
CA GLY A 374 45.37 -16.87 -22.70
C GLY A 374 43.98 -17.49 -22.46
N THR A 375 43.87 -18.63 -21.78
CA THR A 375 42.58 -19.27 -21.45
C THR A 375 42.07 -18.81 -20.08
N VAL A 376 40.78 -18.50 -19.96
CA VAL A 376 40.14 -18.15 -18.68
C VAL A 376 40.01 -19.39 -17.81
N ILE A 377 40.63 -19.39 -16.63
CA ILE A 377 40.66 -20.52 -15.69
C ILE A 377 39.86 -20.26 -14.41
N GLY A 378 39.52 -18.99 -14.12
CA GLY A 378 38.60 -18.65 -13.04
C GLY A 378 38.39 -17.16 -12.86
N ALA A 379 37.49 -16.81 -11.94
CA ALA A 379 37.15 -15.44 -11.63
C ALA A 379 36.62 -15.27 -10.21
N VAL A 380 36.78 -14.06 -9.65
CA VAL A 380 36.19 -13.61 -8.38
C VAL A 380 35.64 -12.20 -8.55
N LEU A 381 34.39 -11.98 -8.12
CA LEU A 381 33.69 -10.70 -8.22
C LEU A 381 33.07 -10.33 -6.86
N PHE A 382 33.05 -9.04 -6.54
CA PHE A 382 32.54 -8.44 -5.33
C PHE A 382 31.76 -7.15 -5.67
N GLY A 383 30.61 -6.96 -5.03
CA GLY A 383 29.71 -5.83 -5.27
C GLY A 383 28.88 -6.03 -6.53
N ASP A 384 29.44 -5.71 -7.70
CA ASP A 384 28.81 -5.99 -8.99
C ASP A 384 29.26 -7.36 -9.54
N ILE A 385 28.33 -8.30 -9.57
CA ILE A 385 28.55 -9.68 -10.03
C ILE A 385 27.87 -9.98 -11.38
N SER A 386 27.44 -8.96 -12.12
CA SER A 386 26.72 -9.11 -13.40
C SER A 386 27.47 -9.92 -14.45
N ASP A 387 28.81 -9.87 -14.45
CA ASP A 387 29.67 -10.65 -15.34
C ASP A 387 29.76 -12.15 -14.99
N GLY A 388 29.26 -12.57 -13.82
CA GLY A 388 29.43 -13.91 -13.27
C GLY A 388 29.01 -15.06 -14.21
N PRO A 389 27.78 -15.08 -14.77
CA PRO A 389 27.32 -16.15 -15.66
C PRO A 389 28.18 -16.31 -16.92
N ARG A 390 28.56 -15.19 -17.55
CA ARG A 390 29.46 -15.19 -18.72
C ARG A 390 30.83 -15.77 -18.37
N LEU A 391 31.40 -15.35 -17.24
CA LEU A 391 32.70 -15.85 -16.78
C LEU A 391 32.63 -17.34 -16.40
N ALA A 392 31.54 -17.81 -15.79
CA ALA A 392 31.34 -19.23 -15.51
C ALA A 392 31.30 -20.07 -16.80
N LYS A 393 30.61 -19.57 -17.83
CA LYS A 393 30.58 -20.20 -19.16
C LYS A 393 31.98 -20.25 -19.77
N MET A 394 32.71 -19.15 -19.75
CA MET A 394 34.08 -19.08 -20.28
C MET A 394 35.04 -20.06 -19.58
N VAL A 395 34.91 -20.23 -18.25
CA VAL A 395 35.70 -21.22 -17.50
C VAL A 395 35.32 -22.65 -17.86
N ARG A 396 34.01 -22.92 -17.99
CA ARG A 396 33.50 -24.25 -18.38
C ARG A 396 33.95 -24.65 -19.78
N GLU A 397 33.94 -23.70 -20.72
CA GLU A 397 34.30 -23.90 -22.14
C GLU A 397 35.80 -23.71 -22.41
N ARG A 398 36.59 -23.32 -21.39
CA ARG A 398 38.03 -23.00 -21.52
C ARG A 398 38.32 -21.96 -22.62
N SER A 399 37.51 -20.91 -22.67
CA SER A 399 37.59 -19.86 -23.68
C SER A 399 38.90 -19.05 -23.60
N LYS A 400 39.42 -18.59 -24.75
CA LYS A 400 40.62 -17.74 -24.85
C LYS A 400 40.27 -16.24 -24.92
N ILE A 401 41.07 -15.38 -24.30
CA ILE A 401 41.00 -13.92 -24.45
C ILE A 401 41.81 -13.51 -25.69
N GLN A 402 41.23 -12.70 -26.59
CA GLN A 402 41.92 -12.17 -27.77
C GLN A 402 42.92 -11.07 -27.36
N ASP A 403 44.08 -11.00 -28.01
CA ASP A 403 45.13 -10.03 -27.68
C ASP A 403 44.64 -8.59 -27.82
N GLY A 404 44.90 -7.76 -26.80
CA GLY A 404 44.50 -6.35 -26.74
C GLY A 404 43.14 -6.07 -26.09
N HIS A 405 42.31 -7.10 -25.86
CA HIS A 405 40.97 -6.93 -25.30
C HIS A 405 40.90 -7.19 -23.79
N SER A 406 40.28 -6.28 -23.03
CA SER A 406 40.02 -6.52 -21.60
C SER A 406 38.84 -7.51 -21.45
N PRO A 407 38.93 -8.52 -20.55
CA PRO A 407 37.79 -9.39 -20.26
C PRO A 407 36.56 -8.63 -19.67
N PHE A 408 36.72 -7.33 -19.37
CA PHE A 408 35.70 -6.42 -18.85
C PHE A 408 35.16 -5.41 -19.90
N GLU A 409 35.50 -5.52 -21.18
CA GLU A 409 35.11 -4.51 -22.21
C GLU A 409 33.60 -4.25 -22.33
N SER A 410 32.76 -5.25 -22.07
CA SER A 410 31.30 -5.08 -22.01
C SER A 410 30.85 -4.18 -20.86
N SER A 411 31.64 -4.12 -19.77
CA SER A 411 31.31 -3.43 -18.52
C SER A 411 31.84 -1.99 -18.48
N LEU A 412 32.82 -1.65 -19.33
CA LEU A 412 33.34 -0.28 -19.50
C LEU A 412 32.47 0.58 -20.42
N ASN A 413 31.74 -0.03 -21.37
CA ASN A 413 30.87 0.68 -22.32
C ASN A 413 29.40 0.80 -21.88
N ASN A 414 28.99 0.16 -20.77
CA ASN A 414 27.61 0.17 -20.27
C ASN A 414 27.55 0.63 -18.81
N VAL A 415 27.63 1.94 -18.59
CA VAL A 415 27.30 2.55 -17.28
C VAL A 415 25.78 2.79 -17.12
N ASN A 416 24.95 2.51 -18.14
CA ASN A 416 23.51 2.82 -18.10
C ASN A 416 22.57 1.77 -18.75
N ASN A 417 22.75 0.46 -18.52
CA ASN A 417 21.71 -0.49 -18.98
C ASN A 417 21.64 -1.85 -18.25
N HIS A 418 21.32 -1.87 -16.96
CA HIS A 418 21.14 -3.11 -16.18
C HIS A 418 19.75 -3.80 -16.31
N GLN A 419 18.94 -3.45 -17.31
CA GLN A 419 17.68 -4.15 -17.61
C GLN A 419 17.72 -4.97 -18.92
N SER A 420 18.80 -4.92 -19.70
CA SER A 420 18.83 -5.48 -21.06
C SER A 420 19.35 -6.92 -21.22
N SER A 421 19.70 -7.66 -20.15
CA SER A 421 20.45 -8.93 -20.30
C SER A 421 19.65 -10.25 -20.18
N VAL A 422 18.43 -10.27 -19.62
CA VAL A 422 17.62 -11.51 -19.54
C VAL A 422 17.00 -11.90 -20.89
N LEU A 423 16.78 -10.91 -21.75
CA LEU A 423 16.15 -11.08 -23.07
C LEU A 423 17.03 -11.87 -24.04
N ASN A 424 18.36 -11.74 -23.93
CA ASN A 424 19.32 -12.34 -24.85
C ASN A 424 19.75 -13.77 -24.45
N LEU A 425 19.28 -14.30 -23.32
CA LEU A 425 19.56 -15.67 -22.90
C LEU A 425 18.73 -16.66 -23.73
N SER A 426 19.31 -17.79 -24.15
CA SER A 426 18.56 -18.86 -24.81
C SER A 426 17.67 -19.62 -23.83
N ASP A 427 16.63 -20.31 -24.30
CA ASP A 427 15.69 -21.02 -23.43
C ASP A 427 16.33 -22.12 -22.57
N ASP A 428 17.46 -22.67 -23.02
CA ASP A 428 18.23 -23.70 -22.30
C ASP A 428 19.16 -23.13 -21.20
N GLU A 429 19.32 -21.81 -21.11
CA GLU A 429 20.19 -21.19 -20.11
C GLU A 429 19.50 -21.06 -18.74
N PHE A 430 20.25 -21.30 -17.66
CA PHE A 430 19.74 -21.25 -16.29
C PHE A 430 19.47 -19.82 -15.82
N ILE A 431 18.25 -19.59 -15.32
CA ILE A 431 17.86 -18.34 -14.63
C ILE A 431 18.04 -18.50 -13.11
N CYS A 432 17.79 -19.69 -12.60
CA CYS A 432 17.96 -20.03 -11.19
C CYS A 432 18.97 -21.17 -11.04
N ASP A 433 20.24 -20.83 -10.83
CA ASP A 433 21.33 -21.81 -10.68
C ASP A 433 21.12 -22.74 -9.48
N CYS A 434 20.57 -22.23 -8.38
CA CYS A 434 20.42 -23.02 -7.15
C CYS A 434 19.34 -24.10 -7.23
N ASN A 435 18.38 -23.97 -8.15
CA ASN A 435 17.33 -24.97 -8.41
C ASN A 435 17.43 -25.56 -9.84
N GLN A 436 18.50 -25.24 -10.59
CA GLN A 436 18.71 -25.60 -11.99
C GLN A 436 17.48 -25.35 -12.88
N VAL A 437 16.85 -24.17 -12.75
CA VAL A 437 15.66 -23.81 -13.54
C VAL A 437 16.07 -22.94 -14.73
N THR A 438 15.77 -23.42 -15.94
CA THR A 438 16.07 -22.72 -17.19
C THR A 438 15.07 -21.60 -17.48
N LYS A 439 15.46 -20.67 -18.36
CA LYS A 439 14.57 -19.64 -18.90
C LYS A 439 13.32 -20.25 -19.52
N GLY A 440 13.50 -21.25 -20.39
CA GLY A 440 12.39 -21.95 -21.05
C GLY A 440 11.41 -22.58 -20.06
N THR A 441 11.91 -23.18 -18.96
CA THR A 441 11.06 -23.76 -17.92
C THR A 441 10.18 -22.70 -17.24
N ILE A 442 10.73 -21.51 -16.96
CA ILE A 442 9.98 -20.41 -16.33
C ILE A 442 8.98 -19.83 -17.32
N VAL A 443 9.39 -19.57 -18.57
CA VAL A 443 8.52 -19.05 -19.63
C VAL A 443 7.36 -20.00 -19.91
N GLN A 444 7.64 -21.30 -20.04
CA GLN A 444 6.62 -22.33 -20.25
C GLN A 444 5.65 -22.39 -19.07
N ALA A 445 6.15 -22.39 -17.84
CA ALA A 445 5.29 -22.40 -16.64
C ALA A 445 4.41 -21.14 -16.56
N ILE A 446 4.96 -19.97 -16.90
CA ILE A 446 4.21 -18.71 -16.99
C ILE A 446 3.06 -18.84 -18.01
N HIS A 447 3.30 -19.42 -19.18
CA HIS A 447 2.28 -19.58 -20.21
C HIS A 447 1.24 -20.66 -19.87
N GLU A 448 1.68 -21.87 -19.53
CA GLU A 448 0.80 -23.02 -19.33
C GLU A 448 -0.02 -22.90 -18.04
N GLN A 449 0.61 -22.43 -16.97
CA GLN A 449 -0.03 -22.32 -15.65
C GLN A 449 -0.48 -20.89 -15.33
N LYS A 450 -0.35 -19.96 -16.29
CA LYS A 450 -0.80 -18.56 -16.20
C LYS A 450 -0.27 -17.84 -14.96
N LEU A 451 0.99 -18.09 -14.61
CA LEU A 451 1.62 -17.53 -13.42
C LEU A 451 1.91 -16.04 -13.65
N ASP A 452 1.48 -15.16 -12.75
CA ASP A 452 1.54 -13.71 -12.90
C ASP A 452 2.28 -12.96 -11.77
N THR A 453 2.81 -13.69 -10.79
CA THR A 453 3.61 -13.13 -9.68
C THR A 453 4.87 -13.93 -9.44
N VAL A 454 5.89 -13.28 -8.85
CA VAL A 454 7.14 -13.94 -8.46
C VAL A 454 6.85 -15.08 -7.48
N GLU A 455 5.88 -14.91 -6.57
CA GLU A 455 5.54 -15.96 -5.59
C GLU A 455 4.88 -17.18 -6.26
N GLN A 456 4.07 -16.99 -7.31
CA GLN A 456 3.51 -18.09 -8.08
C GLN A 456 4.57 -18.82 -8.91
N VAL A 457 5.48 -18.08 -9.57
CA VAL A 457 6.64 -18.69 -10.24
C VAL A 457 7.52 -19.42 -9.24
N LYS A 458 7.72 -18.86 -8.06
CA LYS A 458 8.46 -19.48 -6.95
C LYS A 458 7.80 -20.74 -6.43
N THR A 459 6.46 -20.77 -6.39
CA THR A 459 5.70 -21.96 -5.98
C THR A 459 5.71 -23.04 -7.06
N CYS A 460 5.55 -22.66 -8.33
CA CYS A 460 5.43 -23.59 -9.44
C CYS A 460 6.79 -24.13 -9.93
N THR A 461 7.73 -23.23 -10.21
CA THR A 461 9.03 -23.56 -10.83
C THR A 461 10.14 -23.77 -9.82
N LYS A 462 9.92 -23.33 -8.57
CA LYS A 462 10.94 -23.25 -7.50
C LYS A 462 12.04 -22.21 -7.75
N ALA A 463 12.03 -21.47 -8.86
CA ALA A 463 12.93 -20.35 -9.05
C ALA A 463 12.75 -19.31 -7.93
N SER A 464 13.84 -18.69 -7.45
CA SER A 464 13.83 -17.70 -6.35
C SER A 464 13.46 -18.24 -4.96
N ARG A 465 13.19 -19.54 -4.83
CA ARG A 465 12.75 -20.19 -3.58
C ARG A 465 13.89 -20.46 -2.60
N THR A 466 15.10 -20.72 -3.10
CA THR A 466 16.22 -21.24 -2.31
C THR A 466 17.13 -20.11 -1.79
N CYS A 467 17.92 -19.47 -2.66
CA CYS A 467 18.82 -18.38 -2.27
C CYS A 467 18.27 -16.97 -2.59
N GLY A 468 17.15 -16.86 -3.31
CA GLY A 468 16.55 -15.59 -3.74
C GLY A 468 17.35 -14.78 -4.77
N SER A 469 18.55 -15.22 -5.17
CA SER A 469 19.46 -14.42 -5.99
C SER A 469 19.01 -14.22 -7.45
N CYS A 470 18.02 -14.99 -7.90
CA CYS A 470 17.40 -14.88 -9.22
C CYS A 470 16.03 -14.20 -9.19
N GLU A 471 15.60 -13.68 -8.04
CA GLU A 471 14.26 -13.06 -7.88
C GLU A 471 14.04 -11.92 -8.86
N ASN A 472 15.02 -11.04 -9.01
CA ASN A 472 14.96 -9.93 -9.96
C ASN A 472 14.97 -10.42 -11.42
N TYR A 473 15.62 -11.55 -11.72
CA TYR A 473 15.61 -12.12 -13.08
C TYR A 473 14.27 -12.79 -13.40
N VAL A 474 13.66 -13.46 -12.42
CA VAL A 474 12.30 -14.03 -12.51
C VAL A 474 11.27 -12.91 -12.63
N GLU A 475 11.44 -11.82 -11.88
CA GLU A 475 10.62 -10.63 -11.99
C GLU A 475 10.75 -9.99 -13.38
N ALA A 476 11.97 -9.83 -13.90
CA ALA A 476 12.20 -9.33 -15.25
C ALA A 476 11.60 -10.25 -16.34
N LEU A 477 11.72 -11.57 -16.19
CA LEU A 477 11.10 -12.56 -17.09
C LEU A 477 9.57 -12.50 -17.04
N LEU A 478 8.99 -12.36 -15.86
CA LEU A 478 7.55 -12.17 -15.70
C LEU A 478 7.10 -10.86 -16.33
N GLN A 479 7.86 -9.77 -16.14
CA GLN A 479 7.59 -8.48 -16.77
C GLN A 479 7.68 -8.54 -18.29
N GLU A 480 8.59 -9.34 -18.86
CA GLU A 480 8.69 -9.53 -20.31
C GLU A 480 7.57 -10.43 -20.84
N VAL A 481 7.50 -11.66 -20.35
CA VAL A 481 6.58 -12.69 -20.85
C VAL A 481 5.12 -12.28 -20.68
N LEU A 482 4.82 -11.55 -19.60
CA LEU A 482 3.47 -11.08 -19.31
C LEU A 482 3.24 -9.60 -19.66
N GLY A 483 4.30 -8.85 -19.95
CA GLY A 483 4.23 -7.41 -20.20
C GLY A 483 3.53 -6.67 -19.05
N LYS A 484 2.45 -5.96 -19.41
CA LYS A 484 1.62 -5.14 -18.51
C LYS A 484 0.89 -5.91 -17.39
N LYS A 485 1.02 -7.23 -17.27
CA LYS A 485 0.20 -8.06 -16.36
C LYS A 485 0.85 -8.38 -14.99
N TYR A 486 2.11 -8.03 -14.72
CA TYR A 486 2.83 -8.40 -13.48
C TYR A 486 2.61 -7.43 -12.26
N LYS A 487 2.50 -7.93 -10.99
CA LYS A 487 2.21 -7.16 -9.73
C LYS A 487 2.95 -7.73 -8.45
N GLY A 488 3.87 -7.02 -7.76
CA GLY A 488 4.79 -7.54 -6.66
C GLY A 488 4.34 -7.53 -5.14
N ASN A 489 5.22 -7.86 -4.13
CA ASN A 489 4.91 -8.22 -2.69
C ASN A 489 5.73 -7.51 -1.51
N LYS A 490 5.22 -7.42 -0.23
CA LYS A 490 5.87 -6.84 1.02
C LYS A 490 5.61 -7.60 2.39
N GLN A 491 6.54 -7.55 3.41
CA GLN A 491 6.76 -8.39 4.66
C GLN A 491 6.48 -7.80 6.11
N ASN A 492 6.63 -8.61 7.22
CA ASN A 492 6.30 -8.46 8.69
C ASN A 492 7.52 -8.26 9.70
N LYS A 493 7.31 -7.79 10.97
CA LYS A 493 8.34 -7.44 12.05
C LYS A 493 8.14 -8.06 13.49
N ILE A 494 9.21 -8.04 14.33
CA ILE A 494 9.55 -8.61 15.69
C ILE A 494 9.08 -7.78 16.95
N PRO A 495 9.00 -8.31 18.22
CA PRO A 495 8.39 -7.61 19.39
C PRO A 495 9.28 -6.62 20.17
N PHE A 496 8.63 -5.68 20.88
CA PHE A 496 9.18 -4.47 21.55
C PHE A 496 9.15 -4.54 23.10
N ASN A 497 10.17 -4.00 23.78
CA ASN A 497 10.36 -4.04 25.24
C ASN A 497 10.29 -2.63 25.88
N GLY A 498 9.07 -2.09 26.00
CA GLY A 498 8.79 -0.77 26.57
C GLY A 498 7.29 -0.59 26.84
N THR A 499 6.84 0.58 27.29
CA THR A 499 5.41 0.82 27.50
C THR A 499 4.68 0.82 26.17
N LYS A 500 3.58 0.07 26.14
CA LYS A 500 2.73 -0.08 24.96
C LYS A 500 1.39 0.60 25.24
N LYS A 501 1.08 1.65 24.49
CA LYS A 501 -0.25 2.29 24.51
C LYS A 501 -0.95 2.03 23.19
N GLU A 502 -2.21 1.64 23.25
CA GLU A 502 -3.02 1.39 22.07
C GLU A 502 -4.09 2.48 21.93
N TYR A 503 -4.18 3.06 20.74
CA TYR A 503 -5.17 4.06 20.40
C TYR A 503 -6.04 3.58 19.24
N HIS A 504 -7.34 3.40 19.48
CA HIS A 504 -8.33 3.04 18.48
C HIS A 504 -8.93 4.28 17.85
N THR A 505 -9.03 4.30 16.52
CA THR A 505 -9.49 5.48 15.76
C THR A 505 -9.87 5.15 14.31
N GLN A 506 -10.22 6.18 13.53
CA GLN A 506 -10.45 6.15 12.09
C GLN A 506 -9.53 7.12 11.37
N CYS A 507 -9.17 6.80 10.12
CA CYS A 507 -8.34 7.67 9.28
C CYS A 507 -9.02 9.03 9.04
N PRO A 508 -8.34 10.17 9.28
CA PRO A 508 -8.97 11.51 9.18
C PRO A 508 -9.14 12.03 7.75
N PHE A 509 -8.62 11.32 6.75
CA PHE A 509 -8.47 11.85 5.39
C PHE A 509 -9.70 11.64 4.52
N CYS A 510 -9.81 10.56 3.75
CA CYS A 510 -10.89 10.41 2.76
C CYS A 510 -12.17 9.80 3.35
N SER A 511 -13.27 9.93 2.62
CA SER A 511 -14.61 9.48 3.04
C SER A 511 -14.79 7.97 3.21
N VAL A 512 -13.75 7.14 2.99
CA VAL A 512 -13.83 5.69 3.20
C VAL A 512 -13.83 5.35 4.69
N GLN A 513 -13.28 6.24 5.54
CA GLN A 513 -13.23 6.06 7.00
C GLN A 513 -12.61 4.71 7.41
N CYS A 514 -11.40 4.43 6.90
CA CYS A 514 -10.67 3.20 7.25
C CYS A 514 -10.40 3.17 8.77
N LYS A 515 -10.82 2.09 9.45
CA LYS A 515 -10.53 1.89 10.87
C LYS A 515 -9.07 1.50 11.06
N MET A 516 -8.46 2.00 12.12
CA MET A 516 -7.07 1.69 12.44
C MET A 516 -6.80 1.74 13.94
N LYS A 517 -5.75 1.02 14.34
CA LYS A 517 -5.18 1.04 15.68
C LYS A 517 -3.76 1.59 15.59
N LEU A 518 -3.47 2.63 16.35
CA LEU A 518 -2.13 3.16 16.53
C LEU A 518 -1.55 2.57 17.81
N VAL A 519 -0.43 1.87 17.70
CA VAL A 519 0.34 1.37 18.84
C VAL A 519 1.54 2.29 19.04
N GLU A 520 1.57 2.97 20.19
CA GLU A 520 2.73 3.73 20.66
C GLU A 520 3.58 2.81 21.53
N TYR A 521 4.83 2.68 21.12
CA TYR A 521 5.88 1.93 21.77
C TYR A 521 6.87 2.93 22.35
N GLU A 522 6.92 3.05 23.66
CA GLU A 522 7.76 4.04 24.36
C GLU A 522 8.85 3.33 25.17
N THR A 523 10.11 3.70 24.88
CA THR A 523 11.30 3.32 25.66
C THR A 523 11.87 4.57 26.35
N SER A 524 12.91 4.40 27.17
CA SER A 524 13.64 5.50 27.81
C SER A 524 14.08 6.58 26.82
N ASP A 525 14.49 6.18 25.61
CA ASP A 525 15.18 7.07 24.66
C ASP A 525 14.39 7.37 23.39
N GLN A 526 13.36 6.56 23.07
CA GLN A 526 12.64 6.67 21.80
C GLN A 526 11.15 6.29 21.90
N LYS A 527 10.33 7.02 21.13
CA LYS A 527 8.95 6.65 20.80
C LYS A 527 8.87 6.11 19.38
N LYS A 528 8.27 4.94 19.22
CA LYS A 528 8.00 4.31 17.94
C LYS A 528 6.49 4.12 17.79
N TYR A 529 6.01 4.30 16.56
CA TYR A 529 4.60 4.19 16.23
C TYR A 529 4.39 3.10 15.20
N GLU A 530 3.39 2.26 15.44
CA GLU A 530 2.92 1.26 14.48
C GLU A 530 1.43 1.49 14.21
N VAL A 531 1.06 1.54 12.93
CA VAL A 531 -0.35 1.66 12.51
C VAL A 531 -0.83 0.32 11.98
N ILE A 532 -1.78 -0.28 12.69
CA ILE A 532 -2.40 -1.55 12.37
C ILE A 532 -3.77 -1.27 11.75
N PRO A 533 -4.01 -1.62 10.48
CA PRO A 533 -5.35 -1.54 9.89
C PRO A 533 -6.35 -2.43 10.64
N VAL A 534 -7.57 -1.93 10.84
CA VAL A 534 -8.65 -2.68 11.50
C VAL A 534 -9.78 -2.88 10.51
N ASN A 535 -10.37 -4.07 10.51
CA ASN A 535 -11.44 -4.39 9.58
C ASN A 535 -12.68 -3.50 9.82
N ASN A 536 -13.29 -3.02 8.73
CA ASN A 536 -14.63 -2.42 8.72
C ASN A 536 -15.27 -2.67 7.34
N PRO A 537 -16.62 -2.57 7.21
CA PRO A 537 -17.31 -2.92 5.97
C PRO A 537 -16.81 -2.20 4.71
N ALA A 538 -16.42 -0.93 4.83
CA ALA A 538 -16.01 -0.12 3.68
C ALA A 538 -14.54 -0.32 3.26
N SER A 539 -13.62 -0.55 4.20
CA SER A 539 -12.20 -0.73 3.86
C SER A 539 -11.74 -2.18 3.87
N GLU A 540 -12.49 -3.13 4.40
CA GLU A 540 -12.11 -4.56 4.49
C GLU A 540 -10.68 -4.76 5.05
N GLY A 541 -10.27 -3.94 6.04
CA GLY A 541 -8.93 -3.99 6.64
C GLY A 541 -7.82 -3.36 5.80
N ARG A 542 -8.15 -2.66 4.70
CA ARG A 542 -7.19 -1.94 3.86
C ARG A 542 -6.88 -0.56 4.43
N LEU A 543 -5.62 -0.11 4.29
CA LEU A 543 -5.19 1.22 4.66
C LEU A 543 -4.15 1.76 3.67
N CYS A 544 -4.38 2.96 3.14
CA CYS A 544 -3.46 3.60 2.19
C CYS A 544 -2.27 4.28 2.89
N ILE A 545 -1.32 4.82 2.10
CA ILE A 545 -0.11 5.47 2.62
C ILE A 545 -0.43 6.67 3.52
N LYS A 546 -1.47 7.44 3.23
CA LYS A 546 -1.91 8.55 4.08
C LYS A 546 -2.35 8.05 5.45
N GLY A 547 -3.22 7.04 5.50
CA GLY A 547 -3.68 6.44 6.75
C GLY A 547 -2.54 5.85 7.58
N ARG A 548 -1.60 5.13 6.95
CA ARG A 548 -0.43 4.55 7.63
C ARG A 548 0.48 5.59 8.29
N ASN A 549 0.53 6.81 7.76
CA ASN A 549 1.38 7.90 8.26
C ASN A 549 0.58 9.02 8.95
N ALA A 550 -0.73 8.85 9.15
CA ALA A 550 -1.60 9.89 9.72
C ALA A 550 -1.15 10.34 11.12
N HIS A 551 -0.59 9.45 11.93
CA HIS A 551 -0.12 9.78 13.28
C HIS A 551 0.97 10.87 13.30
N GLN A 552 1.71 11.04 12.21
CA GLN A 552 2.90 11.91 12.21
C GLN A 552 2.56 13.39 12.31
N HIS A 553 1.47 13.86 11.70
CA HIS A 553 1.06 15.25 11.86
C HIS A 553 0.60 15.52 13.29
N VAL A 554 -0.10 14.57 13.94
CA VAL A 554 -0.55 14.73 15.33
C VAL A 554 0.62 14.95 16.29
N MET A 555 1.77 14.32 16.00
CA MET A 555 3.01 14.42 16.76
C MET A 555 3.97 15.49 16.24
N ALA A 556 3.56 16.31 15.26
CA ALA A 556 4.42 17.36 14.69
C ALA A 556 4.71 18.43 15.74
N LYS A 557 5.96 18.91 15.77
CA LYS A 557 6.46 19.85 16.78
C LYS A 557 5.84 21.25 16.68
N ASP A 558 5.37 21.62 15.49
CA ASP A 558 4.77 22.93 15.21
C ASP A 558 3.24 22.95 15.39
N ARG A 559 2.67 21.91 16.04
CA ARG A 559 1.27 21.89 16.45
C ARG A 559 1.01 23.00 17.47
N ILE A 560 -0.07 23.75 17.27
CA ILE A 560 -0.48 24.81 18.19
C ILE A 560 -1.14 24.17 19.42
N THR A 561 -0.65 24.53 20.62
CA THR A 561 -1.15 23.97 21.90
C THR A 561 -1.68 25.03 22.86
N GLN A 562 -1.65 26.31 22.48
CA GLN A 562 -2.19 27.43 23.24
C GLN A 562 -2.83 28.45 22.28
N PRO A 563 -3.86 29.21 22.73
CA PRO A 563 -4.39 30.32 21.94
C PRO A 563 -3.28 31.32 21.58
N LEU A 564 -3.27 31.79 20.32
CA LEU A 564 -2.28 32.74 19.82
C LEU A 564 -2.97 34.03 19.36
N LEU A 565 -2.58 35.17 19.93
CA LEU A 565 -3.05 36.50 19.51
C LEU A 565 -2.00 37.16 18.63
N LYS A 566 -2.42 37.82 17.55
CA LYS A 566 -1.53 38.60 16.70
C LYS A 566 -1.34 40.01 17.27
N VAL A 567 -0.12 40.35 17.67
CA VAL A 567 0.27 41.67 18.20
C VAL A 567 1.48 42.15 17.40
N ASN A 568 1.41 43.35 16.82
CA ASN A 568 2.48 43.91 15.97
C ASN A 568 2.97 42.92 14.90
N HIS A 569 2.02 42.29 14.19
CA HIS A 569 2.24 41.27 13.16
C HIS A 569 2.91 39.96 13.61
N LYS A 570 3.10 39.73 14.92
CA LYS A 570 3.65 38.49 15.48
C LYS A 570 2.64 37.79 16.37
N PHE A 571 2.61 36.46 16.33
CA PHE A 571 1.75 35.66 17.20
C PHE A 571 2.38 35.51 18.59
N VAL A 572 1.63 35.85 19.62
CA VAL A 572 2.00 35.70 21.04
C VAL A 572 1.01 34.76 21.74
N PRO A 573 1.49 33.78 22.53
CA PRO A 573 0.60 32.92 23.31
C PRO A 573 -0.17 33.70 24.37
N ILE A 574 -1.45 33.38 24.55
CA ILE A 574 -2.32 33.95 25.58
C ILE A 574 -3.15 32.87 26.29
N SER A 575 -3.74 33.19 27.45
CA SER A 575 -4.67 32.29 28.14
C SER A 575 -6.00 32.15 27.39
N TRP A 576 -6.70 31.04 27.60
CA TRP A 576 -8.06 30.82 27.11
C TRP A 576 -9.03 31.90 27.60
N GLU A 577 -8.93 32.31 28.86
CA GLU A 577 -9.77 33.37 29.44
C GLU A 577 -9.61 34.69 28.69
N LYS A 578 -8.37 35.07 28.37
CA LYS A 578 -8.08 36.27 27.58
C LYS A 578 -8.59 36.13 26.15
N ALA A 579 -8.38 34.98 25.52
CA ALA A 579 -8.87 34.71 24.17
C ALA A 579 -10.40 34.84 24.09
N LEU A 580 -11.13 34.23 25.03
CA LEU A 580 -12.60 34.31 25.11
C LEU A 580 -13.08 35.72 25.41
N THR A 581 -12.35 36.48 26.23
CA THR A 581 -12.67 37.90 26.50
C THR A 581 -12.55 38.75 25.23
N ILE A 582 -11.49 38.55 24.44
CA ILE A 582 -11.30 39.26 23.16
C ILE A 582 -12.42 38.88 22.19
N ILE A 583 -12.73 37.58 22.04
CA ILE A 583 -13.82 37.12 21.17
C ILE A 583 -15.14 37.76 21.58
N LYS A 584 -15.48 37.76 22.87
CA LYS A 584 -16.69 38.39 23.39
C LYS A 584 -16.73 39.87 23.02
N SER A 585 -15.63 40.60 23.26
CA SER A 585 -15.52 42.03 22.95
C SER A 585 -15.73 42.30 21.46
N GLU A 586 -14.92 41.70 20.59
CA GLU A 586 -14.92 41.99 19.16
C GLU A 586 -16.20 41.52 18.46
N PHE A 587 -16.71 40.32 18.79
CA PHE A 587 -17.97 39.86 18.21
C PHE A 587 -19.15 40.72 18.68
N THR A 588 -19.17 41.14 19.95
CA THR A 588 -20.24 42.03 20.45
C THR A 588 -20.18 43.39 19.76
N LYS A 589 -18.97 43.95 19.61
CA LYS A 589 -18.73 45.23 18.94
C LYS A 589 -19.22 45.19 17.49
N ILE A 590 -18.78 44.21 16.71
CA ILE A 590 -19.22 44.05 15.30
C ILE A 590 -20.74 43.91 15.22
N LYS A 591 -21.36 43.11 16.10
CA LYS A 591 -22.82 42.95 16.11
C LYS A 591 -23.57 44.24 16.44
N GLN A 592 -23.05 45.05 17.37
CA GLN A 592 -23.67 46.31 17.77
C GLN A 592 -23.52 47.40 16.71
N GLU A 593 -22.36 47.48 16.07
CA GLU A 593 -22.04 48.52 15.08
C GLU A 593 -22.61 48.19 13.69
N GLU A 594 -22.61 46.92 13.29
CA GLU A 594 -22.87 46.50 11.89
C GLU A 594 -23.96 45.44 11.75
N GLY A 595 -24.49 44.94 12.87
CA GLY A 595 -25.55 43.95 12.90
C GLY A 595 -25.06 42.50 12.90
N ASN A 596 -25.99 41.57 13.17
CA ASN A 596 -25.66 40.15 13.36
C ASN A 596 -25.06 39.47 12.12
N HIS A 597 -25.35 39.99 10.93
CA HIS A 597 -24.91 39.41 9.66
C HIS A 597 -23.51 39.84 9.25
N ALA A 598 -22.91 40.83 9.93
CA ALA A 598 -21.51 41.20 9.75
C ALA A 598 -20.54 40.11 10.27
N LEU A 599 -21.03 39.13 11.03
CA LEU A 599 -20.30 37.94 11.42
C LEU A 599 -20.59 36.76 10.48
N GLY A 600 -19.55 36.09 10.00
CA GLY A 600 -19.62 34.86 9.22
C GLY A 600 -18.99 33.66 9.93
N VAL A 601 -19.41 32.46 9.55
CA VAL A 601 -18.84 31.18 10.01
C VAL A 601 -18.44 30.33 8.80
N TYR A 602 -17.19 29.89 8.76
CA TYR A 602 -16.66 29.03 7.70
C TYR A 602 -16.19 27.69 8.26
N GLY A 603 -16.89 26.60 7.94
CA GLY A 603 -16.61 25.26 8.44
C GLY A 603 -15.71 24.38 7.57
N GLY A 604 -15.38 23.20 8.10
CA GLY A 604 -14.61 22.15 7.43
C GLY A 604 -15.39 20.85 7.24
N GLY A 605 -15.32 20.24 6.06
CA GLY A 605 -15.93 18.94 5.75
C GLY A 605 -15.22 17.72 6.39
N SER A 606 -14.32 17.94 7.35
CA SER A 606 -13.63 16.88 8.11
C SER A 606 -14.04 16.84 9.59
N LEU A 607 -14.87 17.78 10.03
CA LEU A 607 -15.50 17.80 11.36
C LEU A 607 -16.41 16.58 11.55
N THR A 608 -16.60 16.12 12.78
CA THR A 608 -17.58 15.06 13.09
C THR A 608 -19.02 15.52 12.81
N ASN A 609 -19.98 14.61 12.84
CA ASN A 609 -21.38 14.97 12.67
C ASN A 609 -21.87 15.88 13.80
N GLU A 610 -21.39 15.64 15.02
CA GLU A 610 -21.65 16.42 16.22
C GLU A 610 -21.15 17.86 16.04
N GLU A 611 -19.90 18.02 15.60
CA GLU A 611 -19.28 19.33 15.36
C GLU A 611 -19.92 20.06 14.19
N ALA A 612 -20.23 19.34 13.10
CA ALA A 612 -20.94 19.88 11.95
C ALA A 612 -22.30 20.44 12.35
N TYR A 613 -23.06 19.67 13.12
CA TYR A 613 -24.34 20.05 13.69
C TYR A 613 -24.20 21.27 14.60
N LEU A 614 -23.28 21.20 15.55
CA LEU A 614 -23.09 22.23 16.56
C LEU A 614 -22.61 23.55 15.96
N LEU A 615 -21.74 23.51 14.94
CA LEU A 615 -21.31 24.71 14.21
C LEU A 615 -22.48 25.39 13.49
N GLY A 616 -23.37 24.59 12.89
CA GLY A 616 -24.62 25.06 12.30
C GLY A 616 -25.57 25.71 13.30
N LYS A 617 -25.71 25.12 14.49
CA LYS A 617 -26.45 25.67 15.63
C LYS A 617 -25.78 26.94 16.17
N PHE A 618 -24.46 26.94 16.31
CA PHE A 618 -23.65 28.06 16.82
C PHE A 618 -23.84 29.32 15.97
N ALA A 619 -23.71 29.23 14.63
CA ALA A 619 -23.91 30.37 13.76
C ALA A 619 -25.32 30.98 13.93
N ARG A 620 -26.35 30.13 14.01
CA ARG A 620 -27.75 30.56 14.01
C ARG A 620 -28.29 30.97 15.38
N VAL A 621 -27.78 30.39 16.47
CA VAL A 621 -28.27 30.62 17.84
C VAL A 621 -27.32 31.51 18.62
N ALA A 622 -26.02 31.25 18.57
CA ALA A 622 -25.03 32.01 19.33
C ALA A 622 -24.72 33.35 18.66
N LEU A 623 -24.34 33.31 17.38
CA LEU A 623 -24.03 34.52 16.61
C LEU A 623 -25.30 35.19 16.04
N GLN A 624 -26.35 34.41 15.78
CA GLN A 624 -27.58 34.85 15.08
C GLN A 624 -27.30 35.37 13.67
N THR A 625 -26.30 34.79 13.01
CA THR A 625 -25.97 35.10 11.62
C THR A 625 -26.60 34.11 10.66
N LYS A 626 -26.95 34.60 9.46
CA LYS A 626 -27.31 33.74 8.31
C LYS A 626 -26.08 33.24 7.56
N HIS A 627 -24.92 33.87 7.75
CA HIS A 627 -23.70 33.58 6.99
C HIS A 627 -22.95 32.40 7.61
N ILE A 628 -23.32 31.20 7.16
CA ILE A 628 -22.56 29.98 7.42
C ILE A 628 -22.48 29.13 6.15
N ASP A 629 -21.27 28.69 5.80
CA ASP A 629 -21.05 27.62 4.83
C ASP A 629 -19.70 26.95 5.11
N TYR A 630 -19.29 26.00 4.28
CA TYR A 630 -18.09 25.20 4.52
C TYR A 630 -17.44 24.75 3.20
N ASN A 631 -16.19 24.30 3.27
CA ASN A 631 -15.43 23.91 2.07
C ASN A 631 -15.99 22.68 1.33
N GLY A 632 -16.89 21.89 1.94
CA GLY A 632 -17.55 20.78 1.24
C GLY A 632 -18.44 21.25 0.08
N ARG A 633 -18.80 22.54 0.04
CA ARG A 633 -19.35 23.22 -1.14
C ARG A 633 -18.55 22.94 -2.40
N PHE A 634 -17.22 22.95 -2.28
CA PHE A 634 -16.28 22.74 -3.38
C PHE A 634 -16.05 21.26 -3.70
N CYS A 635 -16.72 20.35 -2.99
CA CYS A 635 -16.51 18.92 -3.15
C CYS A 635 -17.66 18.33 -3.98
N MET A 636 -18.84 18.20 -3.37
CA MET A 636 -19.94 17.34 -3.86
C MET A 636 -21.20 18.12 -4.24
N ALA A 637 -21.18 19.45 -4.18
CA ALA A 637 -22.40 20.23 -4.28
C ALA A 637 -23.11 20.04 -5.63
N ALA A 638 -22.35 19.91 -6.72
CA ALA A 638 -22.92 19.64 -8.05
C ALA A 638 -23.66 18.29 -8.10
N ALA A 639 -23.03 17.21 -7.63
CA ALA A 639 -23.62 15.89 -7.57
C ALA A 639 -24.83 15.83 -6.63
N SER A 640 -24.74 16.51 -5.48
CA SER A 640 -25.84 16.63 -4.51
C SER A 640 -27.06 17.32 -5.13
N SER A 641 -26.85 18.46 -5.77
CA SER A 641 -27.93 19.19 -6.47
C SER A 641 -28.53 18.38 -7.62
N ALA A 642 -27.71 17.62 -8.36
CA ALA A 642 -28.19 16.74 -9.43
C ALA A 642 -29.05 15.59 -8.89
N ALA A 643 -28.55 14.87 -7.87
CA ALA A 643 -29.25 13.75 -7.24
C ALA A 643 -30.54 14.21 -6.54
N GLN A 644 -30.53 15.36 -5.86
CA GLN A 644 -31.73 15.93 -5.25
C GLN A 644 -32.81 16.24 -6.30
N LYS A 645 -32.43 16.78 -7.47
CA LYS A 645 -33.37 17.09 -8.55
C LYS A 645 -33.86 15.84 -9.29
N ALA A 646 -33.02 14.81 -9.42
CA ALA A 646 -33.37 13.60 -10.16
C ALA A 646 -34.11 12.57 -9.30
N PHE A 647 -33.69 12.36 -8.05
CA PHE A 647 -34.18 11.30 -7.17
C PHE A 647 -34.96 11.83 -5.95
N GLY A 648 -34.92 13.14 -5.70
CA GLY A 648 -35.44 13.74 -4.48
C GLY A 648 -34.54 13.59 -3.25
N MET A 649 -33.34 12.99 -3.37
CA MET A 649 -32.43 12.77 -2.23
C MET A 649 -30.96 12.65 -2.71
N ASP A 650 -30.03 13.11 -1.87
CA ASP A 650 -28.58 12.87 -2.02
C ASP A 650 -28.01 12.07 -0.83
N ARG A 651 -27.51 10.85 -1.06
CA ARG A 651 -26.76 10.05 -0.06
C ARG A 651 -25.31 9.78 -0.47
N GLY A 652 -24.79 10.49 -1.47
CA GLY A 652 -23.54 10.09 -2.12
C GLY A 652 -23.77 8.86 -3.00
N LEU A 653 -23.73 7.65 -2.42
CA LEU A 653 -24.05 6.40 -3.13
C LEU A 653 -25.49 5.95 -2.83
N THR A 654 -26.16 5.45 -3.87
CA THR A 654 -27.49 4.86 -3.76
C THR A 654 -27.46 3.44 -3.19
N ASN A 655 -26.30 2.79 -3.18
CA ASN A 655 -26.10 1.39 -2.79
C ASN A 655 -24.87 1.25 -1.89
N GLY A 656 -24.77 0.12 -1.19
CA GLY A 656 -23.54 -0.26 -0.49
C GLY A 656 -22.38 -0.58 -1.44
N LEU A 657 -21.13 -0.42 -0.99
CA LEU A 657 -19.94 -0.66 -1.81
C LEU A 657 -19.81 -2.10 -2.34
N ASN A 658 -20.37 -3.08 -1.63
CA ASN A 658 -20.39 -4.48 -2.03
C ASN A 658 -21.18 -4.71 -3.34
N GLU A 659 -22.13 -3.84 -3.68
CA GLU A 659 -22.93 -4.00 -4.90
C GLU A 659 -22.16 -3.70 -6.19
N ILE A 660 -21.03 -3.00 -6.10
CA ILE A 660 -20.11 -2.74 -7.23
C ILE A 660 -19.68 -4.06 -7.89
N LEU A 661 -19.56 -5.12 -7.10
CA LEU A 661 -19.14 -6.45 -7.54
C LEU A 661 -20.15 -7.17 -8.45
N HIS A 662 -21.37 -6.64 -8.56
CA HIS A 662 -22.49 -7.22 -9.30
C HIS A 662 -22.88 -6.41 -10.53
N ALA A 663 -22.12 -5.36 -10.87
CA ALA A 663 -22.34 -4.55 -12.06
C ALA A 663 -21.66 -5.17 -13.29
N ASP A 664 -22.39 -5.31 -14.40
CA ASP A 664 -21.86 -5.78 -15.68
C ASP A 664 -21.15 -4.65 -16.44
N CYS A 665 -21.55 -3.40 -16.23
CA CYS A 665 -20.92 -2.22 -16.82
C CYS A 665 -20.81 -1.08 -15.82
N ILE A 666 -19.63 -0.46 -15.72
CA ILE A 666 -19.36 0.64 -14.79
C ILE A 666 -18.81 1.82 -15.57
N ILE A 667 -19.41 3.01 -15.40
CA ILE A 667 -18.87 4.26 -15.94
C ILE A 667 -18.30 5.09 -14.79
N LEU A 668 -17.03 5.44 -14.89
CA LEU A 668 -16.29 6.32 -13.99
C LEU A 668 -16.11 7.67 -14.69
N VAL A 669 -16.63 8.75 -14.10
CA VAL A 669 -16.63 10.08 -14.71
C VAL A 669 -15.84 11.07 -13.85
N GLY A 670 -14.71 11.54 -14.38
CA GLY A 670 -13.90 12.56 -13.74
C GLY A 670 -13.32 12.14 -12.39
N THR A 671 -12.93 10.86 -12.25
CA THR A 671 -12.48 10.28 -10.99
C THR A 671 -11.12 9.59 -11.11
N ASN A 672 -10.24 9.88 -10.15
CA ASN A 672 -8.98 9.16 -9.95
C ASN A 672 -8.99 8.46 -8.59
N LEU A 673 -9.76 7.38 -8.52
CA LEU A 673 -9.93 6.55 -7.32
C LEU A 673 -8.60 6.01 -6.81
N ALA A 674 -7.72 5.57 -7.70
CA ALA A 674 -6.44 4.96 -7.37
C ALA A 674 -5.52 5.88 -6.55
N GLU A 675 -5.62 7.20 -6.72
CA GLU A 675 -4.83 8.16 -5.94
C GLU A 675 -5.63 8.80 -4.79
N CYS A 676 -6.89 9.14 -5.05
CA CYS A 676 -7.72 9.85 -4.07
C CYS A 676 -8.23 8.92 -2.97
N GLN A 677 -8.71 7.73 -3.34
CA GLN A 677 -9.30 6.72 -2.45
C GLN A 677 -8.84 5.30 -2.83
N PRO A 678 -7.54 4.99 -2.69
CA PRO A 678 -6.96 3.74 -3.21
C PRO A 678 -7.59 2.48 -2.60
N THR A 679 -8.16 2.61 -1.41
CA THR A 679 -8.85 1.51 -0.72
C THR A 679 -10.16 1.14 -1.40
N LEU A 680 -10.72 1.96 -2.30
CA LEU A 680 -11.90 1.59 -3.09
C LEU A 680 -11.55 0.79 -4.36
N THR A 681 -10.33 0.95 -4.91
CA THR A 681 -9.89 0.30 -6.16
C THR A 681 -10.14 -1.22 -6.21
N PRO A 682 -9.99 -1.98 -5.11
CA PRO A 682 -10.29 -3.41 -5.15
C PRO A 682 -11.76 -3.78 -5.40
N TYR A 683 -12.75 -2.91 -5.08
CA TYR A 683 -14.16 -3.19 -5.45
C TYR A 683 -14.32 -3.21 -6.96
N PHE A 684 -13.75 -2.22 -7.65
CA PHE A 684 -13.76 -2.12 -9.10
C PHE A 684 -12.89 -3.20 -9.76
N SER A 685 -11.75 -3.53 -9.17
CA SER A 685 -10.88 -4.61 -9.67
C SER A 685 -11.55 -5.97 -9.60
N LYS A 686 -12.22 -6.27 -8.47
CA LYS A 686 -13.01 -7.50 -8.30
C LYS A 686 -14.21 -7.54 -9.24
N ALA A 687 -14.89 -6.40 -9.47
CA ALA A 687 -15.97 -6.32 -10.47
C ALA A 687 -15.44 -6.64 -11.89
N LYS A 688 -14.30 -6.04 -12.28
CA LYS A 688 -13.64 -6.36 -13.57
C LYS A 688 -13.26 -7.83 -13.69
N GLN A 689 -12.73 -8.43 -12.62
CA GLN A 689 -12.41 -9.87 -12.57
C GLN A 689 -13.65 -10.76 -12.75
N ARG A 690 -14.83 -10.29 -12.33
CA ARG A 690 -16.12 -10.97 -12.53
C ARG A 690 -16.75 -10.72 -13.91
N GLY A 691 -16.09 -9.95 -14.77
CA GLY A 691 -16.54 -9.67 -16.13
C GLY A 691 -17.11 -8.26 -16.36
N ALA A 692 -17.11 -7.39 -15.34
CA ALA A 692 -17.59 -6.02 -15.52
C ALA A 692 -16.77 -5.25 -16.57
N PHE A 693 -17.46 -4.58 -17.49
CA PHE A 693 -16.85 -3.67 -18.46
C PHE A 693 -16.74 -2.27 -17.84
N ILE A 694 -15.52 -1.81 -17.56
CA ILE A 694 -15.27 -0.51 -16.92
C ILE A 694 -14.90 0.53 -17.99
N ILE A 695 -15.62 1.65 -17.99
CA ILE A 695 -15.34 2.84 -18.80
C ILE A 695 -14.83 3.93 -17.87
N ASN A 696 -13.72 4.58 -18.17
CA ASN A 696 -13.24 5.75 -17.44
C ASN A 696 -13.14 6.98 -18.33
N ILE A 697 -13.68 8.10 -17.88
CA ILE A 697 -13.72 9.38 -18.57
C ILE A 697 -12.83 10.35 -17.79
N ASP A 698 -11.65 10.64 -18.33
CA ASP A 698 -10.64 11.49 -17.69
C ASP A 698 -9.71 12.06 -18.78
N PRO A 699 -9.37 13.37 -18.79
CA PRO A 699 -8.41 13.93 -19.74
C PRO A 699 -7.00 13.31 -19.63
N ARG A 700 -6.65 12.73 -18.47
CA ARG A 700 -5.34 12.16 -18.16
C ARG A 700 -5.39 10.65 -18.12
N GLU A 701 -4.30 10.00 -18.51
CA GLU A 701 -4.06 8.60 -18.21
C GLU A 701 -3.60 8.46 -16.76
N THR A 702 -4.45 7.91 -15.90
CA THR A 702 -4.19 7.68 -14.48
C THR A 702 -4.17 6.19 -14.16
N GLU A 703 -3.74 5.81 -12.95
CA GLU A 703 -3.85 4.42 -12.49
C GLU A 703 -5.31 3.92 -12.46
N THR A 704 -6.28 4.84 -12.36
CA THR A 704 -7.71 4.49 -12.51
C THR A 704 -8.06 4.17 -13.97
N THR A 705 -7.53 4.90 -14.94
CA THR A 705 -7.72 4.58 -16.38
C THR A 705 -7.06 3.27 -16.77
N ALA A 706 -5.91 2.91 -16.16
CA ALA A 706 -5.26 1.63 -16.38
C ALA A 706 -6.12 0.43 -15.94
N LEU A 707 -7.02 0.65 -14.97
CA LEU A 707 -8.03 -0.35 -14.57
C LEU A 707 -9.18 -0.45 -15.57
N ALA A 708 -9.45 0.55 -16.41
CA ALA A 708 -10.60 0.54 -17.31
C ALA A 708 -10.41 -0.45 -18.48
N ASN A 709 -11.52 -0.84 -19.11
CA ASN A 709 -11.54 -1.51 -20.42
C ASN A 709 -11.50 -0.47 -21.55
N LEU A 710 -12.10 0.69 -21.32
CA LEU A 710 -12.12 1.81 -22.26
C LEU A 710 -11.83 3.12 -21.51
N HIS A 711 -10.89 3.91 -22.01
CA HIS A 711 -10.57 5.24 -21.51
C HIS A 711 -10.96 6.28 -22.55
N LEU A 712 -11.76 7.26 -22.15
CA LEU A 712 -12.10 8.44 -22.96
C LEU A 712 -11.29 9.65 -22.46
N LYS A 713 -10.30 10.07 -23.26
CA LYS A 713 -9.48 11.28 -23.02
C LYS A 713 -10.25 12.55 -23.35
N ILE A 714 -11.30 12.83 -22.59
CA ILE A 714 -12.22 13.94 -22.87
C ILE A 714 -11.50 15.30 -22.80
N LYS A 715 -11.91 16.26 -23.64
CA LYS A 715 -11.52 17.67 -23.49
C LYS A 715 -12.12 18.24 -22.19
N PRO A 716 -11.32 18.84 -21.28
CA PRO A 716 -11.83 19.32 -19.99
C PRO A 716 -12.99 20.30 -20.15
N GLY A 717 -14.11 20.04 -19.47
CA GLY A 717 -15.28 20.91 -19.55
C GLY A 717 -16.35 20.49 -20.56
N THR A 718 -16.30 19.27 -21.12
CA THR A 718 -17.22 18.87 -22.20
C THR A 718 -18.07 17.65 -21.85
N ASP A 719 -18.10 17.28 -20.56
CA ASP A 719 -18.75 16.08 -20.03
C ASP A 719 -20.25 16.00 -20.32
N ALA A 720 -20.96 17.14 -20.28
CA ALA A 720 -22.40 17.20 -20.59
C ALA A 720 -22.69 16.82 -22.06
N ALA A 721 -21.87 17.30 -22.99
CA ALA A 721 -21.98 16.99 -24.42
C ALA A 721 -21.69 15.51 -24.70
N LEU A 722 -20.66 14.95 -24.05
CA LEU A 722 -20.37 13.52 -24.14
C LEU A 722 -21.55 12.67 -23.66
N ALA A 723 -22.15 13.00 -22.51
CA ALA A 723 -23.33 12.30 -22.01
C ALA A 723 -24.53 12.37 -22.97
N ASN A 724 -24.73 13.51 -23.64
CA ASN A 724 -25.74 13.67 -24.69
C ASN A 724 -25.49 12.75 -25.89
N GLY A 725 -24.24 12.66 -26.38
CA GLY A 725 -23.89 11.73 -27.45
C GLY A 725 -24.16 10.26 -27.08
N ILE A 726 -23.84 9.86 -25.85
CA ILE A 726 -24.11 8.50 -25.35
C ILE A 726 -25.61 8.24 -25.26
N LEU A 727 -26.38 9.18 -24.68
CA LEU A 727 -27.84 9.09 -24.57
C LEU A 727 -28.52 8.98 -25.93
N LYS A 728 -28.10 9.82 -26.89
CA LYS A 728 -28.62 9.80 -28.25
C LYS A 728 -28.49 8.41 -28.87
N ILE A 729 -27.31 7.79 -28.78
CA ILE A 729 -27.09 6.44 -29.32
C ILE A 729 -27.90 5.39 -28.56
N ILE A 730 -28.06 5.49 -27.24
CA ILE A 730 -28.93 4.57 -26.48
C ILE A 730 -30.38 4.65 -26.94
N VAL A 731 -30.89 5.85 -27.17
CA VAL A 731 -32.27 6.09 -27.65
C VAL A 731 -32.42 5.64 -29.10
N ASP A 732 -31.54 6.07 -30.00
CA ASP A 732 -31.60 5.74 -31.44
C ASP A 732 -31.48 4.23 -31.72
N HIS A 733 -30.84 3.47 -30.81
CA HIS A 733 -30.72 2.01 -30.89
C HIS A 733 -31.77 1.24 -30.05
N GLU A 734 -32.79 1.91 -29.51
CA GLU A 734 -33.85 1.30 -28.69
C GLU A 734 -33.32 0.48 -27.50
N LEU A 735 -32.26 0.95 -26.84
CA LEU A 735 -31.65 0.34 -25.65
C LEU A 735 -32.22 0.90 -24.33
N VAL A 736 -33.40 1.51 -24.39
CA VAL A 736 -34.11 2.09 -23.25
C VAL A 736 -35.02 1.07 -22.57
N ASN A 737 -35.29 1.27 -21.29
CA ASN A 737 -36.26 0.48 -20.54
C ASN A 737 -37.60 1.21 -20.49
N HIS A 738 -38.43 0.98 -21.52
CA HIS A 738 -39.74 1.64 -21.69
C HIS A 738 -40.67 1.44 -20.48
N GLN A 739 -40.72 0.22 -19.91
CA GLN A 739 -41.55 -0.06 -18.74
C GLN A 739 -41.10 0.75 -17.52
N PHE A 740 -39.80 0.75 -17.22
CA PHE A 740 -39.26 1.53 -16.10
C PHE A 740 -39.51 3.03 -16.30
N ILE A 741 -39.31 3.55 -17.51
CA ILE A 741 -39.55 4.96 -17.82
C ILE A 741 -41.01 5.33 -17.51
N GLN A 742 -41.97 4.55 -18.00
CA GLN A 742 -43.40 4.80 -17.82
C GLN A 742 -43.83 4.75 -16.33
N GLU A 743 -43.39 3.72 -15.62
CA GLU A 743 -43.81 3.45 -14.24
C GLU A 743 -43.10 4.33 -13.22
N ARG A 744 -41.79 4.55 -13.40
CA ARG A 744 -40.88 5.06 -12.35
C ARG A 744 -40.31 6.44 -12.63
N THR A 745 -40.54 7.02 -13.81
CA THR A 745 -39.95 8.32 -14.20
C THR A 745 -40.97 9.32 -14.75
N SER A 746 -40.53 10.57 -14.90
CA SER A 746 -41.22 11.63 -15.66
C SER A 746 -40.21 12.42 -16.51
N GLY A 747 -40.68 13.03 -17.60
CA GLY A 747 -39.88 13.96 -18.43
C GLY A 747 -39.02 13.33 -19.52
N TYR A 748 -39.22 12.06 -19.87
CA TYR A 748 -38.46 11.36 -20.90
C TYR A 748 -38.68 11.94 -22.31
N GLU A 749 -39.90 12.35 -22.62
CA GLU A 749 -40.32 12.84 -23.93
C GLU A 749 -39.54 14.09 -24.33
N PHE A 750 -39.36 15.03 -23.38
CA PHE A 750 -38.53 16.22 -23.56
C PHE A 750 -37.05 15.90 -23.80
N LEU A 751 -36.54 14.86 -23.13
CA LEU A 751 -35.18 14.38 -23.38
C LEU A 751 -35.07 13.81 -24.80
N ARG A 752 -36.01 12.96 -25.22
CA ARG A 752 -36.03 12.35 -26.55
C ARG A 752 -36.08 13.41 -27.66
N GLU A 753 -36.95 14.41 -27.53
CA GLU A 753 -37.04 15.54 -28.47
C GLU A 753 -35.73 16.31 -28.55
N HIS A 754 -35.09 16.59 -27.41
CA HIS A 754 -33.79 17.24 -27.38
C HIS A 754 -32.72 16.39 -28.09
N LEU A 755 -32.61 15.10 -27.79
CA LEU A 755 -31.62 14.21 -28.40
C LEU A 755 -31.81 14.04 -29.91
N ALA A 756 -33.04 14.16 -30.42
CA ALA A 756 -33.33 14.15 -31.85
C ALA A 756 -32.71 15.35 -32.58
N SER A 757 -32.52 16.48 -31.89
CA SER A 757 -31.89 17.69 -32.44
C SER A 757 -30.35 17.63 -32.49
N ILE A 758 -29.73 16.72 -31.74
CA ILE A 758 -28.27 16.65 -31.61
C ILE A 758 -27.64 15.89 -32.79
N GLN A 759 -26.59 16.45 -33.36
CA GLN A 759 -25.75 15.79 -34.37
C GLN A 759 -24.47 15.22 -33.70
N LEU A 760 -24.09 13.98 -34.05
CA LEU A 760 -22.98 13.28 -33.38
C LEU A 760 -21.59 13.80 -33.76
N ASP A 761 -21.43 14.32 -34.98
CA ASP A 761 -20.23 15.02 -35.45
C ASP A 761 -19.92 16.24 -34.57
N GLN A 762 -20.93 17.04 -34.22
CA GLN A 762 -20.77 18.16 -33.29
C GLN A 762 -20.30 17.70 -31.90
N ILE A 763 -20.76 16.53 -31.43
CA ILE A 763 -20.30 15.98 -30.15
C ILE A 763 -18.84 15.55 -30.22
N GLU A 764 -18.41 14.93 -31.32
CA GLU A 764 -17.02 14.55 -31.55
C GLU A 764 -16.10 15.79 -31.55
N ASP A 765 -16.49 16.85 -32.27
CA ASP A 765 -15.75 18.12 -32.32
C ASP A 765 -15.63 18.79 -30.94
N ILE A 766 -16.74 18.86 -30.20
CA ILE A 766 -16.77 19.50 -28.88
C ILE A 766 -15.91 18.72 -27.89
N THR A 767 -16.08 17.39 -27.84
CA THR A 767 -15.51 16.55 -26.77
C THR A 767 -14.11 16.05 -27.07
N GLY A 768 -13.73 16.01 -28.36
CA GLY A 768 -12.51 15.35 -28.84
C GLY A 768 -12.54 13.83 -28.67
N ILE A 769 -13.73 13.22 -28.56
CA ILE A 769 -13.94 11.77 -28.45
C ILE A 769 -14.61 11.27 -29.72
N SER A 770 -14.04 10.22 -30.32
CA SER A 770 -14.54 9.73 -31.60
C SER A 770 -15.96 9.17 -31.51
N ILE A 771 -16.75 9.32 -32.58
CA ILE A 771 -18.12 8.77 -32.65
C ILE A 771 -18.12 7.26 -32.35
N ASP A 772 -17.12 6.52 -32.82
CA ASP A 772 -16.99 5.08 -32.57
C ASP A 772 -16.80 4.76 -31.08
N GLN A 773 -16.01 5.55 -30.36
CA GLN A 773 -15.86 5.40 -28.91
C GLN A 773 -17.16 5.73 -28.17
N ILE A 774 -17.86 6.80 -28.56
CA ILE A 774 -19.16 7.18 -27.98
C ILE A 774 -20.17 6.05 -28.20
N LYS A 775 -20.21 5.50 -29.41
CA LYS A 775 -21.06 4.35 -29.77
C LYS A 775 -20.71 3.11 -28.97
N GLN A 776 -19.42 2.81 -28.80
CA GLN A 776 -18.97 1.67 -27.99
C GLN A 776 -19.48 1.79 -26.54
N VAL A 777 -19.39 2.98 -25.94
CA VAL A 777 -19.87 3.25 -24.57
C VAL A 777 -21.38 3.05 -24.48
N ALA A 778 -22.13 3.67 -25.38
CA ALA A 778 -23.59 3.57 -25.44
C ALA A 778 -24.07 2.12 -25.58
N LEU A 779 -23.49 1.36 -26.52
CA LEU A 779 -23.86 -0.03 -26.74
C LEU A 779 -23.47 -0.93 -25.56
N LYS A 780 -22.30 -0.72 -24.94
CA LYS A 780 -21.86 -1.51 -23.78
C LYS A 780 -22.73 -1.25 -22.56
N PHE A 781 -23.02 0.01 -22.25
CA PHE A 781 -23.83 0.37 -21.08
C PHE A 781 -25.33 0.08 -21.31
N GLY A 782 -25.86 0.36 -22.51
CA GLY A 782 -27.24 0.10 -22.86
C GLY A 782 -27.59 -1.39 -22.78
N LYS A 783 -26.78 -2.27 -23.39
CA LYS A 783 -27.02 -3.72 -23.43
C LYS A 783 -26.73 -4.47 -22.12
N ALA A 784 -25.94 -3.88 -21.22
CA ALA A 784 -25.63 -4.51 -19.93
C ALA A 784 -26.90 -4.72 -19.10
N GLN A 785 -27.01 -5.87 -18.43
CA GLN A 785 -28.16 -6.17 -17.58
C GLN A 785 -28.10 -5.33 -16.31
N THR A 786 -26.94 -5.27 -15.66
CA THR A 786 -26.68 -4.39 -14.52
C THR A 786 -25.67 -3.30 -14.87
N GLY A 787 -25.73 -2.15 -14.20
CA GLY A 787 -24.71 -1.13 -14.42
C GLY A 787 -24.76 0.04 -13.46
N MET A 788 -23.59 0.62 -13.21
CA MET A 788 -23.41 1.71 -12.24
C MET A 788 -22.65 2.87 -12.85
N ILE A 789 -22.98 4.09 -12.41
CA ILE A 789 -22.24 5.30 -12.80
C ILE A 789 -21.72 5.99 -11.55
N PHE A 790 -20.43 6.31 -11.57
CA PHE A 790 -19.75 7.03 -10.51
C PHE A 790 -19.20 8.36 -11.03
N THR A 791 -19.53 9.44 -10.34
CA THR A 791 -19.03 10.79 -10.65
C THR A 791 -18.11 11.28 -9.55
N ALA A 792 -17.16 12.15 -9.91
CA ALA A 792 -16.31 12.84 -8.96
C ALA A 792 -15.91 14.24 -9.47
N ARG A 793 -14.83 14.78 -8.92
CA ARG A 793 -14.45 16.19 -9.10
C ARG A 793 -14.25 16.64 -10.54
N GLY A 794 -13.83 15.77 -11.46
CA GLY A 794 -13.60 16.16 -12.86
C GLY A 794 -14.84 16.72 -13.54
N VAL A 795 -15.99 16.06 -13.35
CA VAL A 795 -17.29 16.51 -13.88
C VAL A 795 -18.00 17.47 -12.94
N GLU A 796 -17.82 17.32 -11.63
CA GLU A 796 -18.55 18.11 -10.64
C GLU A 796 -18.00 19.53 -10.44
N GLN A 797 -16.69 19.74 -10.50
CA GLN A 797 -16.06 21.06 -10.28
C GLN A 797 -16.01 21.88 -11.58
N GLN A 798 -17.17 22.05 -12.18
CA GLN A 798 -17.42 22.82 -13.40
C GLN A 798 -18.61 23.77 -13.19
N ILE A 799 -18.70 24.82 -13.99
CA ILE A 799 -19.77 25.83 -13.90
C ILE A 799 -21.15 25.32 -14.39
N ASP A 800 -21.19 24.11 -14.91
CA ASP A 800 -22.39 23.37 -15.30
C ASP A 800 -22.36 21.94 -14.71
N GLY A 801 -21.55 21.72 -13.66
CA GLY A 801 -21.31 20.40 -13.10
C GLY A 801 -22.59 19.72 -12.63
N THR A 802 -23.57 20.48 -12.11
CA THR A 802 -24.89 19.92 -11.76
C THR A 802 -25.59 19.34 -12.99
N GLN A 803 -25.52 20.03 -14.13
CA GLN A 803 -26.17 19.59 -15.35
C GLN A 803 -25.44 18.41 -15.98
N ALA A 804 -24.10 18.43 -16.02
CA ALA A 804 -23.31 17.32 -16.51
C ALA A 804 -23.58 16.03 -15.72
N VAL A 805 -23.55 16.09 -14.39
CA VAL A 805 -23.89 14.94 -13.53
C VAL A 805 -25.33 14.47 -13.74
N ARG A 806 -26.27 15.40 -13.87
CA ARG A 806 -27.68 15.06 -14.15
C ARG A 806 -27.81 14.30 -15.47
N ASN A 807 -27.03 14.67 -16.48
CA ASN A 807 -27.07 13.98 -17.77
C ASN A 807 -26.53 12.54 -17.67
N PHE A 808 -25.50 12.31 -16.85
CA PHE A 808 -25.08 10.96 -16.50
C PHE A 808 -26.13 10.20 -15.69
N ILE A 809 -26.90 10.85 -14.82
CA ILE A 809 -28.04 10.21 -14.14
C ILE A 809 -29.14 9.82 -15.15
N ASN A 810 -29.41 10.64 -16.17
CA ASN A 810 -30.37 10.29 -17.22
C ASN A 810 -30.02 8.95 -17.88
N LEU A 811 -28.73 8.64 -18.09
CA LEU A 811 -28.29 7.33 -18.63
C LEU A 811 -28.78 6.16 -17.77
N LEU A 812 -28.68 6.28 -16.44
CA LEU A 812 -29.18 5.26 -15.51
C LEU A 812 -30.71 5.15 -15.56
N LEU A 813 -31.41 6.29 -15.63
CA LEU A 813 -32.87 6.35 -15.62
C LEU A 813 -33.47 5.77 -16.91
N VAL A 814 -32.98 6.18 -18.09
CA VAL A 814 -33.50 5.68 -19.37
C VAL A 814 -33.22 4.19 -19.58
N THR A 815 -32.20 3.64 -18.93
CA THR A 815 -31.87 2.21 -18.99
C THR A 815 -32.45 1.39 -17.83
N GLY A 816 -33.16 2.01 -16.88
CA GLY A 816 -33.73 1.35 -15.70
C GLY A 816 -32.68 0.74 -14.75
N LYS A 817 -31.46 1.30 -14.72
CA LYS A 817 -30.33 0.79 -13.93
C LYS A 817 -30.21 1.49 -12.57
N ILE A 818 -31.29 1.51 -11.79
CA ILE A 818 -31.31 2.05 -10.41
C ILE A 818 -32.34 1.30 -9.56
N GLY A 819 -32.16 1.24 -8.24
CA GLY A 819 -33.11 0.58 -7.33
C GLY A 819 -33.07 -0.94 -7.36
N ARG A 820 -32.02 -1.55 -7.91
CA ARG A 820 -31.85 -3.01 -7.98
C ARG A 820 -30.39 -3.42 -7.83
N ASN A 821 -30.15 -4.68 -7.52
CA ASN A 821 -28.79 -5.19 -7.27
C ASN A 821 -27.84 -4.95 -8.46
N GLY A 822 -26.60 -4.52 -8.17
CA GLY A 822 -25.59 -4.22 -9.20
C GLY A 822 -25.90 -2.97 -10.05
N CYS A 823 -26.93 -2.20 -9.68
CA CYS A 823 -27.36 -1.01 -10.39
C CYS A 823 -27.42 0.20 -9.46
N GLY A 824 -26.98 1.37 -9.94
CA GLY A 824 -27.10 2.59 -9.16
C GLY A 824 -26.14 3.71 -9.52
N TYR A 825 -26.24 4.79 -8.74
CA TYR A 825 -25.44 5.99 -8.86
C TYR A 825 -24.53 6.14 -7.65
N GLY A 826 -23.30 6.60 -7.87
CA GLY A 826 -22.35 6.84 -6.80
C GLY A 826 -21.54 8.12 -6.97
N ALA A 827 -21.85 9.13 -6.19
CA ALA A 827 -21.01 10.31 -6.12
C ALA A 827 -19.84 10.04 -5.16
N ILE A 828 -18.62 10.04 -5.69
CA ILE A 828 -17.40 9.68 -4.94
C ILE A 828 -17.02 10.85 -4.01
N THR A 829 -17.46 10.75 -2.76
CA THR A 829 -17.21 11.77 -1.72
C THR A 829 -15.71 11.86 -1.43
N GLY A 830 -15.15 13.07 -1.35
CA GLY A 830 -13.70 13.25 -1.13
C GLY A 830 -13.31 13.26 0.34
N GLN A 831 -13.86 14.21 1.10
CA GLN A 831 -13.44 14.50 2.48
C GLN A 831 -13.96 13.47 3.48
N GLY A 832 -13.23 13.34 4.60
CA GLY A 832 -13.49 12.37 5.65
C GLY A 832 -14.96 12.31 6.08
N ASN A 833 -15.52 13.44 6.48
CA ASN A 833 -16.95 13.56 6.80
C ASN A 833 -17.71 14.42 5.77
N GLY A 834 -17.29 14.35 4.51
CA GLY A 834 -17.87 15.18 3.46
C GLY A 834 -19.36 14.94 3.26
N GLN A 835 -19.88 13.76 3.65
CA GLN A 835 -21.30 13.40 3.62
C GLN A 835 -22.04 13.98 4.82
N GLY A 836 -21.60 13.69 6.06
CA GLY A 836 -22.23 14.18 7.28
C GLY A 836 -22.25 15.70 7.42
N GLY A 837 -21.19 16.38 6.98
CA GLY A 837 -21.14 17.85 6.94
C GLY A 837 -22.25 18.48 6.08
N ARG A 838 -22.75 17.77 5.06
CA ARG A 838 -23.86 18.26 4.21
C ARG A 838 -25.21 18.04 4.85
N GLU A 839 -25.35 17.04 5.71
CA GLU A 839 -26.63 16.58 6.23
C GLU A 839 -27.10 17.42 7.43
N HIS A 840 -26.15 17.97 8.20
CA HIS A 840 -26.41 18.44 9.55
C HIS A 840 -26.33 19.96 9.77
N GLY A 841 -26.49 20.77 8.72
CA GLY A 841 -26.79 22.20 8.88
C GLY A 841 -25.60 23.18 8.79
N GLN A 842 -24.41 22.73 8.39
CA GLN A 842 -23.31 23.64 8.03
C GLN A 842 -23.59 24.46 6.76
N LYS A 843 -24.49 24.00 5.91
CA LYS A 843 -24.82 24.64 4.63
C LYS A 843 -25.74 25.85 4.85
N ALA A 844 -25.50 26.94 4.12
CA ALA A 844 -26.22 28.22 4.25
C ALA A 844 -27.75 28.13 4.05
N ASP A 845 -28.22 27.13 3.30
CA ASP A 845 -29.61 26.92 2.91
C ASP A 845 -30.27 25.73 3.64
N GLN A 846 -29.61 25.17 4.66
CA GLN A 846 -30.02 23.90 5.25
C GLN A 846 -29.96 23.87 6.78
N LEU A 847 -30.91 23.14 7.35
CA LEU A 847 -31.04 22.71 8.73
C LEU A 847 -30.70 21.21 8.86
N PRO A 848 -30.50 20.70 10.09
CA PRO A 848 -30.19 19.29 10.31
C PRO A 848 -31.20 18.31 9.69
N GLY A 849 -30.73 17.18 9.16
CA GLY A 849 -31.57 16.13 8.57
C GLY A 849 -32.03 16.41 7.13
N PHE A 850 -31.24 17.16 6.35
CA PHE A 850 -31.63 17.68 5.02
C PHE A 850 -32.91 18.54 5.01
N ARG A 851 -33.17 19.22 6.12
CA ARG A 851 -34.29 20.15 6.23
C ARG A 851 -33.93 21.47 5.54
N SER A 852 -34.79 21.99 4.67
CA SER A 852 -34.63 23.34 4.11
C SER A 852 -34.81 24.43 5.17
N ILE A 853 -33.92 25.43 5.20
CA ILE A 853 -34.06 26.63 6.05
C ILE A 853 -35.21 27.54 5.61
N GLU A 854 -35.69 27.38 4.38
CA GLU A 854 -36.76 28.20 3.78
C GLU A 854 -38.15 27.60 4.00
N ASN A 855 -38.24 26.35 4.49
CA ASN A 855 -39.53 25.70 4.77
C ASN A 855 -40.01 26.03 6.20
N PRO A 856 -41.21 26.62 6.39
CA PRO A 856 -41.70 26.99 7.71
C PRO A 856 -41.85 25.83 8.69
N GLU A 857 -42.34 24.66 8.26
CA GLU A 857 -42.51 23.49 9.13
C GLU A 857 -41.16 22.98 9.64
N HIS A 858 -40.16 22.96 8.76
CA HIS A 858 -38.80 22.58 9.11
C HIS A 858 -38.18 23.53 10.14
N ARG A 859 -38.38 24.84 9.95
CA ARG A 859 -37.91 25.87 10.88
C ARG A 859 -38.57 25.73 12.23
N SER A 860 -39.90 25.59 12.25
CA SER A 860 -40.68 25.38 13.47
C SER A 860 -40.24 24.13 14.23
N TYR A 861 -40.01 23.03 13.51
CA TYR A 861 -39.51 21.78 14.10
C TYR A 861 -38.16 21.98 14.80
N ILE A 862 -37.19 22.57 14.10
CA ILE A 862 -35.85 22.78 14.66
C ILE A 862 -35.85 23.82 15.78
N ALA A 863 -36.67 24.86 15.68
CA ALA A 863 -36.82 25.85 16.75
C ALA A 863 -37.30 25.20 18.06
N LYS A 864 -38.24 24.23 17.97
CA LYS A 864 -38.69 23.42 19.12
C LYS A 864 -37.56 22.56 19.69
N VAL A 865 -36.80 21.86 18.84
CA VAL A 865 -35.67 21.01 19.28
C VAL A 865 -34.60 21.84 19.98
N TRP A 866 -34.29 23.03 19.46
CA TRP A 866 -33.30 23.94 20.06
C TRP A 866 -33.86 24.80 21.19
N ASN A 867 -35.15 24.72 21.48
CA ASN A 867 -35.86 25.52 22.47
C ASN A 867 -35.67 27.05 22.28
N ILE A 868 -35.77 27.51 21.03
CA ILE A 868 -35.69 28.92 20.65
C ILE A 868 -37.00 29.43 20.05
N ASP A 869 -37.19 30.75 20.04
CA ASP A 869 -38.23 31.36 19.21
C ASP A 869 -37.83 31.25 17.74
N GLU A 870 -38.72 30.67 16.91
CA GLU A 870 -38.54 30.49 15.47
C GLU A 870 -38.20 31.81 14.75
N LYS A 871 -38.72 32.95 15.23
CA LYS A 871 -38.45 34.26 14.64
C LYS A 871 -36.99 34.69 14.78
N THR A 872 -36.28 34.14 15.77
CA THR A 872 -34.86 34.44 16.00
C THR A 872 -33.93 33.62 15.12
N LEU A 873 -34.43 32.57 14.47
CA LEU A 873 -33.67 31.73 13.55
C LEU A 873 -33.43 32.51 12.25
N PRO A 874 -32.17 32.78 11.85
CA PRO A 874 -31.90 33.51 10.62
C PRO A 874 -32.43 32.78 9.36
N GLY A 875 -32.63 33.56 8.30
CA GLY A 875 -32.97 33.02 6.98
C GLY A 875 -31.76 32.39 6.26
N LYS A 876 -31.93 32.15 4.97
CA LYS A 876 -30.87 31.61 4.09
C LYS A 876 -29.70 32.58 3.97
N GLY A 877 -28.48 32.03 4.06
CA GLY A 877 -27.22 32.74 3.81
C GLY A 877 -26.77 32.67 2.36
N VAL A 878 -25.46 32.86 2.15
CA VAL A 878 -24.80 32.75 0.84
C VAL A 878 -23.84 31.57 0.82
N SER A 879 -23.48 31.07 -0.37
CA SER A 879 -22.55 29.94 -0.49
C SER A 879 -21.12 30.29 -0.09
N ALA A 880 -20.25 29.29 0.07
CA ALA A 880 -18.89 29.46 0.57
C ALA A 880 -18.03 30.46 -0.22
N TYR A 881 -18.16 30.52 -1.55
CA TYR A 881 -17.42 31.51 -2.35
C TYR A 881 -18.11 32.88 -2.34
N GLU A 882 -19.44 32.92 -2.45
CA GLU A 882 -20.22 34.15 -2.30
C GLU A 882 -19.99 34.80 -0.91
N MET A 883 -19.68 34.01 0.12
CA MET A 883 -19.26 34.53 1.42
C MET A 883 -17.94 35.30 1.33
N MET A 884 -16.97 34.83 0.54
CA MET A 884 -15.72 35.56 0.33
C MET A 884 -15.96 36.85 -0.46
N GLU A 885 -16.95 36.87 -1.38
CA GLU A 885 -17.38 38.11 -2.05
C GLU A 885 -17.96 39.11 -1.03
N LYS A 886 -18.78 38.64 -0.10
CA LYS A 886 -19.35 39.46 0.98
C LYS A 886 -18.28 39.98 1.95
N VAL A 887 -17.25 39.19 2.23
CA VAL A 887 -16.07 39.63 2.98
C VAL A 887 -15.34 40.74 2.21
N HIS A 888 -15.07 40.53 0.92
CA HIS A 888 -14.38 41.51 0.09
C HIS A 888 -15.15 42.84 -0.07
N GLN A 889 -16.49 42.76 -0.09
CA GLN A 889 -17.42 43.89 -0.13
C GLN A 889 -17.54 44.64 1.22
N GLY A 890 -17.03 44.07 2.32
CA GLY A 890 -17.17 44.65 3.65
C GLY A 890 -18.55 44.44 4.30
N GLU A 891 -19.38 43.56 3.75
CA GLU A 891 -20.65 43.16 4.38
C GLU A 891 -20.43 42.14 5.51
N ILE A 892 -19.37 41.34 5.41
CA ILE A 892 -18.89 40.48 6.49
C ILE A 892 -17.54 41.03 6.94
N THR A 893 -17.48 41.55 8.16
CA THR A 893 -16.28 42.17 8.73
C THR A 893 -15.66 41.35 9.86
N GLY A 894 -16.38 40.39 10.41
CA GLY A 894 -15.84 39.37 11.31
C GLY A 894 -16.05 37.96 10.77
N LEU A 895 -15.03 37.11 10.86
CA LEU A 895 -15.10 35.73 10.36
C LEU A 895 -14.55 34.74 11.39
N PHE A 896 -15.32 33.69 11.66
CA PHE A 896 -14.91 32.54 12.46
C PHE A 896 -14.70 31.33 11.54
N VAL A 897 -13.45 30.88 11.39
CA VAL A 897 -13.08 29.74 10.55
C VAL A 897 -12.72 28.55 11.43
N MET A 898 -13.32 27.40 11.18
CA MET A 898 -13.06 26.16 11.94
C MET A 898 -12.73 25.01 10.99
N GLY A 899 -11.54 24.43 11.15
CA GLY A 899 -11.12 23.22 10.42
C GLY A 899 -11.03 23.40 8.89
N SER A 900 -10.72 24.62 8.42
CA SER A 900 -10.65 24.95 6.99
C SER A 900 -9.55 25.94 6.67
N ASN A 901 -9.13 25.96 5.41
CA ASN A 901 -8.08 26.83 4.87
C ASN A 901 -8.57 27.52 3.58
N PRO A 902 -9.46 28.52 3.70
CA PRO A 902 -10.07 29.18 2.54
C PRO A 902 -9.06 29.80 1.57
N VAL A 903 -7.92 30.31 2.04
CA VAL A 903 -6.87 30.91 1.17
C VAL A 903 -6.39 29.95 0.09
N VAL A 904 -6.18 28.67 0.43
CA VAL A 904 -5.68 27.68 -0.54
C VAL A 904 -6.82 26.96 -1.26
N SER A 905 -7.99 26.81 -0.64
CA SER A 905 -9.07 25.95 -1.13
C SER A 905 -10.14 26.63 -1.99
N ASN A 906 -10.32 27.95 -1.89
CA ASN A 906 -11.22 28.71 -2.77
C ASN A 906 -10.58 28.95 -4.14
N PRO A 907 -11.38 29.15 -5.21
CA PRO A 907 -10.87 29.70 -6.46
C PRO A 907 -10.47 31.17 -6.27
N ASN A 908 -9.71 31.72 -7.22
CA ASN A 908 -9.21 33.10 -7.18
C ASN A 908 -8.64 33.46 -5.79
N ALA A 909 -7.61 32.72 -5.36
CA ALA A 909 -7.00 32.88 -4.03
C ALA A 909 -6.55 34.34 -3.75
N ASN A 910 -6.16 35.10 -4.77
CA ASN A 910 -5.81 36.52 -4.66
C ASN A 910 -6.95 37.34 -4.05
N PHE A 911 -8.14 37.21 -4.63
CA PHE A 911 -9.35 37.89 -4.18
C PHE A 911 -9.71 37.52 -2.73
N VAL A 912 -9.55 36.25 -2.39
CA VAL A 912 -9.82 35.75 -1.03
C VAL A 912 -8.83 36.33 -0.02
N GLU A 913 -7.53 36.36 -0.35
CA GLU A 913 -6.52 37.00 0.50
C GLU A 913 -6.78 38.50 0.67
N GLU A 914 -7.11 39.21 -0.40
CA GLU A 914 -7.46 40.63 -0.34
C GLU A 914 -8.68 40.88 0.56
N GLY A 915 -9.72 40.04 0.44
CA GLY A 915 -10.90 40.11 1.31
C GLY A 915 -10.56 39.85 2.77
N LEU A 916 -9.82 38.79 3.08
CA LEU A 916 -9.48 38.43 4.46
C LEU A 916 -8.62 39.52 5.15
N LYS A 917 -7.79 40.26 4.40
CA LYS A 917 -7.03 41.41 4.93
C LYS A 917 -7.92 42.60 5.35
N LYS A 918 -9.16 42.68 4.86
CA LYS A 918 -10.12 43.75 5.17
C LYS A 918 -10.96 43.47 6.41
N LEU A 919 -10.95 42.24 6.93
CA LEU A 919 -11.71 41.87 8.13
C LEU A 919 -11.24 42.70 9.34
N LYS A 920 -12.19 43.11 10.16
CA LYS A 920 -11.94 43.73 11.47
C LYS A 920 -11.46 42.71 12.50
N PHE A 921 -11.96 41.48 12.39
CA PHE A 921 -11.58 40.40 13.31
C PHE A 921 -11.73 39.00 12.68
N LEU A 922 -10.63 38.26 12.57
CA LEU A 922 -10.56 36.89 12.06
C LEU A 922 -10.11 35.93 13.15
N VAL A 923 -10.97 34.95 13.47
CA VAL A 923 -10.66 33.85 14.39
C VAL A 923 -10.51 32.56 13.60
N VAL A 924 -9.41 31.84 13.81
CA VAL A 924 -9.14 30.55 13.15
C VAL A 924 -8.96 29.45 14.20
N VAL A 925 -9.76 28.39 14.11
CA VAL A 925 -9.62 27.16 14.89
C VAL A 925 -8.94 26.10 14.02
N ASP A 926 -7.69 25.78 14.35
CA ASP A 926 -6.85 24.88 13.56
C ASP A 926 -5.80 24.19 14.44
N MET A 927 -5.26 23.07 13.96
CA MET A 927 -4.17 22.35 14.62
C MET A 927 -2.80 22.98 14.34
N PHE A 928 -2.67 23.66 13.20
CA PHE A 928 -1.41 24.20 12.72
C PHE A 928 -1.59 25.62 12.20
N LEU A 929 -0.48 26.34 12.08
CA LEU A 929 -0.47 27.62 11.39
C LEU A 929 -0.63 27.38 9.88
N SER A 930 -1.87 27.44 9.40
CA SER A 930 -2.24 27.37 7.99
C SER A 930 -2.07 28.72 7.29
N GLU A 931 -2.17 28.74 5.97
CA GLU A 931 -2.09 29.96 5.15
C GLU A 931 -3.18 30.97 5.56
N THR A 932 -4.39 30.48 5.84
CA THR A 932 -5.47 31.30 6.44
C THR A 932 -5.13 31.70 7.89
N GLY A 933 -4.59 30.78 8.69
CA GLY A 933 -4.16 31.07 10.07
C GLY A 933 -3.13 32.20 10.15
N ARG A 934 -2.20 32.33 9.18
CA ARG A 934 -1.24 33.45 9.12
C ARG A 934 -1.92 34.83 9.03
N MET A 935 -3.15 34.88 8.53
CA MET A 935 -3.94 36.10 8.39
C MET A 935 -4.81 36.41 9.61
N ALA A 936 -5.01 35.44 10.51
CA ALA A 936 -5.90 35.57 11.66
C ALA A 936 -5.38 36.57 12.69
N ASP A 937 -6.33 37.19 13.40
CA ASP A 937 -6.05 37.97 14.60
C ASP A 937 -5.91 37.07 15.82
N LEU A 938 -6.69 36.00 15.87
CA LEU A 938 -6.69 35.03 16.96
C LEU A 938 -6.74 33.59 16.41
N ILE A 939 -5.84 32.74 16.89
CA ILE A 939 -5.83 31.30 16.58
C ILE A 939 -6.16 30.52 17.85
N LEU A 940 -7.09 29.57 17.75
CA LEU A 940 -7.47 28.67 18.85
C LEU A 940 -7.02 27.24 18.54
N PRO A 941 -6.27 26.58 19.43
CA PRO A 941 -5.79 25.23 19.21
C PRO A 941 -6.91 24.19 19.40
N THR A 942 -6.99 23.23 18.48
CA THR A 942 -8.01 22.17 18.52
C THR A 942 -7.45 20.74 18.53
N SER A 943 -8.32 19.81 18.93
CA SER A 943 -8.06 18.39 19.04
C SER A 943 -7.81 17.71 17.69
N SER A 944 -7.01 16.64 17.70
CA SER A 944 -6.75 15.82 16.52
C SER A 944 -7.74 14.66 16.41
N TYR A 945 -7.74 13.94 15.28
CA TYR A 945 -8.55 12.74 15.10
C TYR A 945 -8.25 11.60 16.09
N LEU A 946 -7.07 11.61 16.73
CA LEU A 946 -6.72 10.66 17.80
C LEU A 946 -7.36 11.03 19.14
N GLU A 947 -7.80 12.28 19.27
CA GLU A 947 -8.32 12.88 20.50
C GLU A 947 -9.82 13.15 20.43
N ASN A 948 -10.34 13.36 19.23
CA ASN A 948 -11.71 13.76 18.98
C ASN A 948 -12.63 12.56 18.70
N GLU A 949 -13.43 12.16 19.68
CA GLU A 949 -14.47 11.14 19.55
C GLU A 949 -15.75 11.72 18.94
N GLY A 950 -16.42 10.96 18.07
CA GLY A 950 -17.67 11.38 17.45
C GLY A 950 -18.10 10.44 16.35
N THR A 951 -19.11 10.83 15.58
CA THR A 951 -19.60 10.05 14.44
C THR A 951 -19.18 10.65 13.11
N MET A 952 -18.95 9.77 12.14
CA MET A 952 -18.56 10.08 10.77
C MET A 952 -19.50 9.36 9.81
N THR A 953 -19.93 10.04 8.75
CA THR A 953 -20.76 9.47 7.70
C THR A 953 -19.94 9.31 6.44
N ASN A 954 -19.80 8.06 5.99
CA ASN A 954 -18.97 7.71 4.84
C ASN A 954 -19.71 7.93 3.50
N LEU A 955 -19.04 7.65 2.38
CA LEU A 955 -19.62 7.86 1.03
C LEU A 955 -20.87 7.02 0.70
N GLU A 956 -21.12 5.92 1.40
CA GLU A 956 -22.29 5.05 1.18
C GLU A 956 -23.47 5.40 2.11
N GLY A 957 -23.39 6.51 2.84
CA GLY A 957 -24.40 6.92 3.82
C GLY A 957 -24.37 6.09 5.10
N ARG A 958 -23.26 5.37 5.35
CA ARG A 958 -23.06 4.64 6.60
C ARG A 958 -22.46 5.55 7.66
N VAL A 959 -23.20 5.71 8.75
CA VAL A 959 -22.76 6.37 9.97
C VAL A 959 -21.91 5.40 10.76
N THR A 960 -20.75 5.86 11.22
CA THR A 960 -19.79 5.06 11.98
C THR A 960 -19.28 5.86 13.19
N LEU A 961 -18.98 5.16 14.27
CA LEU A 961 -18.37 5.76 15.45
C LEU A 961 -16.84 5.80 15.29
N ARG A 962 -16.26 7.00 15.38
CA ARG A 962 -14.82 7.23 15.50
C ARG A 962 -14.48 7.31 16.99
N ARG A 963 -13.86 6.25 17.51
CA ARG A 963 -13.25 6.28 18.84
C ARG A 963 -12.02 7.19 18.84
N ALA A 964 -11.78 7.84 19.96
CA ALA A 964 -10.57 8.60 20.20
C ALA A 964 -10.13 8.37 21.64
N THR A 965 -8.98 7.73 21.80
CA THR A 965 -8.51 7.16 23.07
C THR A 965 -7.26 7.88 23.60
N LYS A 966 -6.84 8.95 22.91
CA LYS A 966 -5.74 9.81 23.35
C LYS A 966 -6.33 11.10 23.91
N ASN A 967 -5.89 11.52 25.09
CA ASN A 967 -6.31 12.82 25.62
C ASN A 967 -5.68 13.97 24.82
N PRO A 968 -6.39 15.09 24.61
CA PRO A 968 -5.80 16.31 24.05
C PRO A 968 -4.59 16.78 24.86
N PRO A 969 -3.57 17.38 24.22
CA PRO A 969 -2.49 18.05 24.93
C PRO A 969 -3.00 19.16 25.86
N ARG A 970 -2.28 19.47 26.94
CA ARG A 970 -2.63 20.59 27.83
C ARG A 970 -2.74 21.89 27.02
N GLY A 971 -3.85 22.60 27.19
CA GLY A 971 -4.14 23.86 26.50
C GLY A 971 -4.88 23.70 25.16
N VAL A 972 -5.07 22.47 24.68
CA VAL A 972 -5.93 22.15 23.53
C VAL A 972 -7.34 21.82 24.05
N LYS A 973 -8.37 22.27 23.32
CA LYS A 973 -9.78 21.92 23.57
C LYS A 973 -10.37 21.19 22.36
N HIS A 974 -11.46 20.46 22.55
CA HIS A 974 -12.22 19.91 21.42
C HIS A 974 -12.97 21.02 20.67
N ASP A 975 -13.24 20.83 19.37
CA ASP A 975 -13.96 21.83 18.57
C ASP A 975 -15.33 22.17 19.18
N TRP A 976 -16.06 21.15 19.66
CA TRP A 976 -17.36 21.33 20.31
C TRP A 976 -17.26 22.12 21.63
N GLU A 977 -16.22 21.90 22.44
CA GLU A 977 -15.97 22.65 23.68
C GLU A 977 -15.69 24.12 23.38
N ILE A 978 -14.92 24.41 22.33
CA ILE A 978 -14.63 25.77 21.90
C ILE A 978 -15.94 26.50 21.54
N LEU A 979 -16.83 25.84 20.80
CA LEU A 979 -18.14 26.42 20.46
C LEU A 979 -19.00 26.69 21.71
N CYS A 980 -19.04 25.75 22.66
CA CYS A 980 -19.79 25.92 23.91
C CYS A 980 -19.23 27.07 24.76
N GLU A 981 -17.91 27.19 24.88
CA GLU A 981 -17.26 28.26 25.67
C GLU A 981 -17.47 29.65 25.03
N ILE A 982 -17.39 29.76 23.71
CA ILE A 982 -17.68 31.00 23.01
C ILE A 982 -19.17 31.35 23.18
N ALA A 983 -20.08 30.38 23.01
CA ALA A 983 -21.50 30.60 23.26
C ALA A 983 -21.78 31.05 24.70
N ARG A 984 -21.05 30.49 25.68
CA ARG A 984 -21.14 30.89 27.09
C ARG A 984 -20.75 32.35 27.31
N VAL A 985 -19.59 32.79 26.84
CA VAL A 985 -19.18 34.19 27.02
C VAL A 985 -20.05 35.20 26.25
N LEU A 986 -20.75 34.75 25.20
CA LEU A 986 -21.78 35.50 24.48
C LEU A 986 -23.17 35.44 25.14
N GLY A 987 -23.31 34.80 26.30
CA GLY A 987 -24.58 34.74 27.06
C GLY A 987 -25.61 33.74 26.51
N LYS A 988 -25.14 32.69 25.83
CA LYS A 988 -25.97 31.68 25.16
C LYS A 988 -25.79 30.26 25.73
N GLU A 989 -25.12 30.14 26.87
CA GLU A 989 -24.77 28.88 27.56
C GLU A 989 -25.92 27.87 27.65
N LYS A 990 -27.15 28.35 27.94
CA LYS A 990 -28.33 27.48 28.08
C LYS A 990 -28.67 26.61 26.86
N PHE A 991 -28.18 26.99 25.67
CA PHE A 991 -28.41 26.24 24.42
C PHE A 991 -27.25 25.31 24.05
N PHE A 992 -26.15 25.37 24.81
CA PHE A 992 -24.86 24.72 24.53
C PHE A 992 -24.32 23.99 25.76
N SER A 993 -25.19 23.54 26.67
CA SER A 993 -24.83 22.83 27.91
C SER A 993 -24.47 21.35 27.69
N PHE A 994 -23.66 21.05 26.66
CA PHE A 994 -23.24 19.68 26.33
C PHE A 994 -22.01 19.28 27.13
N THR A 995 -21.97 18.04 27.60
CA THR A 995 -20.85 17.50 28.39
C THR A 995 -20.06 16.43 27.64
N SER A 996 -20.62 15.87 26.58
CA SER A 996 -20.01 14.87 25.72
C SER A 996 -20.42 15.03 24.25
N PRO A 997 -19.65 14.50 23.29
CA PRO A 997 -20.09 14.41 21.90
C PRO A 997 -21.38 13.57 21.75
N GLU A 998 -21.58 12.56 22.59
CA GLU A 998 -22.80 11.75 22.54
C GLU A 998 -24.05 12.56 22.90
N ASP A 999 -23.96 13.53 23.83
CA ASP A 999 -25.08 14.44 24.14
C ASP A 999 -25.49 15.24 22.89
N ILE A 1000 -24.50 15.74 22.15
CA ILE A 1000 -24.72 16.48 20.90
C ILE A 1000 -25.33 15.57 19.84
N PHE A 1001 -24.82 14.34 19.73
CA PHE A 1001 -25.36 13.34 18.81
C PHE A 1001 -26.82 12.99 19.16
N ASN A 1002 -27.16 12.91 20.44
CA ASN A 1002 -28.52 12.67 20.90
C ASN A 1002 -29.48 13.80 20.55
N GLU A 1003 -29.06 15.07 20.67
CA GLU A 1003 -29.84 16.19 20.15
C GLU A 1003 -29.96 16.12 18.62
N LEU A 1004 -28.88 15.80 17.91
CA LEU A 1004 -28.86 15.65 16.46
C LEU A 1004 -29.83 14.56 15.97
N ARG A 1005 -29.87 13.40 16.64
CA ARG A 1005 -30.82 12.31 16.36
C ARG A 1005 -32.25 12.83 16.37
N VAL A 1006 -32.62 13.59 17.40
CA VAL A 1006 -33.93 14.22 17.49
C VAL A 1006 -34.10 15.25 16.38
N ALA A 1007 -33.16 16.16 16.18
CA ALA A 1007 -33.22 17.19 15.14
C ALA A 1007 -33.40 16.62 13.72
N SER A 1008 -32.85 15.43 13.46
CA SER A 1008 -32.92 14.75 12.17
C SER A 1008 -34.22 13.96 11.93
N ARG A 1009 -34.98 13.65 12.99
CA ARG A 1009 -36.14 12.74 12.94
C ARG A 1009 -37.18 13.22 11.94
N GLY A 1010 -37.62 12.34 11.04
CA GLY A 1010 -38.57 12.64 9.97
C GLY A 1010 -37.99 13.49 8.82
N GLY A 1011 -36.69 13.79 8.84
CA GLY A 1011 -35.96 14.36 7.70
C GLY A 1011 -35.55 13.27 6.70
N LYS A 1012 -34.94 13.68 5.58
CA LYS A 1012 -34.43 12.71 4.57
C LYS A 1012 -33.23 11.95 5.10
N ALA A 1013 -32.32 12.66 5.76
CA ALA A 1013 -31.19 12.07 6.50
C ALA A 1013 -31.61 11.82 7.95
N ASP A 1014 -32.51 10.86 8.16
CA ASP A 1014 -33.03 10.50 9.49
C ASP A 1014 -32.05 9.61 10.25
N TYR A 1015 -31.54 10.12 11.37
CA TYR A 1015 -30.58 9.45 12.26
C TYR A 1015 -31.24 9.00 13.57
N TYR A 1016 -32.55 9.19 13.76
CA TYR A 1016 -33.20 9.01 15.07
C TYR A 1016 -32.93 7.65 15.72
N GLY A 1017 -32.97 6.59 14.92
CA GLY A 1017 -32.71 5.21 15.32
C GLY A 1017 -31.24 4.89 15.58
N ILE A 1018 -30.30 5.70 15.14
CA ILE A 1018 -28.85 5.45 15.25
C ILE A 1018 -28.39 5.89 16.64
N THR A 1019 -27.87 4.97 17.46
CA THR A 1019 -27.29 5.27 18.78
C THR A 1019 -25.82 4.86 18.83
N TYR A 1020 -25.04 5.43 19.75
CA TYR A 1020 -23.63 5.03 19.93
C TYR A 1020 -23.49 3.54 20.26
N ASP A 1021 -24.40 3.00 21.08
CA ASP A 1021 -24.46 1.57 21.39
C ASP A 1021 -24.65 0.72 20.13
N ARG A 1022 -25.63 1.07 19.29
CA ARG A 1022 -25.91 0.35 18.05
C ARG A 1022 -24.75 0.48 17.05
N LEU A 1023 -24.11 1.63 16.96
CA LEU A 1023 -22.92 1.83 16.12
C LEU A 1023 -21.73 0.99 16.60
N THR A 1024 -21.59 0.82 17.92
CA THR A 1024 -20.55 -0.02 18.51
C THR A 1024 -20.80 -1.50 18.21
N GLN A 1025 -22.04 -1.96 18.31
CA GLN A 1025 -22.42 -3.37 18.08
C GLN A 1025 -22.41 -3.77 16.59
N SER A 1026 -22.92 -2.93 15.70
CA SER A 1026 -23.10 -3.24 14.27
C SER A 1026 -21.88 -2.92 13.38
N GLY A 1027 -20.94 -2.11 13.89
CA GLY A 1027 -19.83 -1.58 13.10
C GLY A 1027 -20.20 -0.43 12.16
N GLY A 1028 -21.47 0.01 12.14
CA GLY A 1028 -21.98 1.19 11.44
C GLY A 1028 -23.33 0.94 10.75
N LEU A 1029 -24.22 1.93 10.79
CA LEU A 1029 -25.60 1.86 10.27
C LEU A 1029 -25.81 2.80 9.10
N TYR A 1030 -26.67 2.42 8.15
CA TYR A 1030 -27.06 3.30 7.05
C TYR A 1030 -28.20 4.23 7.47
N TRP A 1031 -28.12 5.49 7.08
CA TRP A 1031 -29.31 6.36 7.09
C TRP A 1031 -30.06 6.22 5.75
N PRO A 1032 -31.40 6.36 5.70
CA PRO A 1032 -32.28 6.69 6.82
C PRO A 1032 -32.45 5.51 7.79
N CYS A 1033 -32.53 5.83 9.08
CA CYS A 1033 -32.78 4.89 10.17
C CYS A 1033 -33.76 5.56 11.17
N PRO A 1034 -35.07 5.54 10.88
CA PRO A 1034 -36.09 6.32 11.58
C PRO A 1034 -36.52 5.75 12.95
N SER A 1035 -36.14 4.52 13.29
CA SER A 1035 -36.44 3.90 14.58
C SER A 1035 -35.28 3.04 15.08
N ILE A 1036 -35.25 2.78 16.40
CA ILE A 1036 -34.21 1.94 17.03
C ILE A 1036 -34.27 0.47 16.60
N ASP A 1037 -35.41 0.03 16.06
CA ASP A 1037 -35.61 -1.32 15.53
C ASP A 1037 -35.24 -1.44 14.03
N ASP A 1038 -35.07 -0.31 13.33
CA ASP A 1038 -34.72 -0.28 11.91
C ASP A 1038 -33.21 -0.46 11.72
N SER A 1039 -32.80 -1.43 10.90
CA SER A 1039 -31.38 -1.70 10.57
C SER A 1039 -30.74 -0.68 9.61
N GLY A 1040 -31.52 0.26 9.08
CA GLY A 1040 -31.13 1.18 8.03
C GLY A 1040 -31.19 0.55 6.64
N LYS A 1041 -31.31 1.38 5.60
CA LYS A 1041 -31.45 0.91 4.21
C LYS A 1041 -30.12 0.94 3.45
N ALA A 1042 -29.52 -0.20 3.12
CA ALA A 1042 -28.27 -0.23 2.35
C ALA A 1042 -28.47 0.19 0.88
N ARG A 1043 -29.59 -0.19 0.26
CA ARG A 1043 -29.98 0.21 -1.10
C ARG A 1043 -31.14 1.20 -1.06
N LEU A 1044 -31.10 2.22 -1.91
CA LEU A 1044 -32.18 3.18 -2.10
C LEU A 1044 -33.01 2.85 -3.35
N PHE A 1045 -34.23 3.38 -3.36
CA PHE A 1045 -35.09 3.47 -4.54
C PHE A 1045 -35.57 2.13 -5.11
N GLU A 1046 -35.68 1.09 -4.28
CA GLU A 1046 -36.21 -0.21 -4.72
C GLU A 1046 -37.68 -0.10 -5.16
N GLU A 1047 -38.51 0.61 -4.38
CA GLU A 1047 -39.96 0.74 -4.63
C GLU A 1047 -40.37 2.11 -5.16
N SER A 1048 -39.78 3.19 -4.67
CA SER A 1048 -40.11 4.57 -5.05
C SER A 1048 -38.92 5.51 -4.86
N PHE A 1049 -38.95 6.66 -5.54
CA PHE A 1049 -37.98 7.74 -5.35
C PHE A 1049 -38.40 8.69 -4.21
N ALA A 1050 -37.46 9.48 -3.71
CA ALA A 1050 -37.69 10.40 -2.60
C ALA A 1050 -38.27 11.77 -3.03
N SER A 1051 -38.71 11.88 -4.28
CA SER A 1051 -39.49 13.00 -4.80
C SER A 1051 -40.91 12.96 -4.22
N ILE A 1052 -41.64 14.08 -4.34
CA ILE A 1052 -43.01 14.21 -3.82
C ILE A 1052 -43.97 13.26 -4.55
N ASP A 1053 -43.76 13.04 -5.85
CA ASP A 1053 -44.57 12.16 -6.70
C ASP A 1053 -44.07 10.69 -6.73
N GLY A 1054 -43.00 10.38 -5.98
CA GLY A 1054 -42.40 9.05 -5.94
C GLY A 1054 -41.64 8.62 -7.22
N LYS A 1055 -41.52 9.50 -8.22
CA LYS A 1055 -40.86 9.25 -9.52
C LYS A 1055 -39.51 9.96 -9.66
N ALA A 1056 -38.61 9.38 -10.44
CA ALA A 1056 -37.38 10.08 -10.83
C ALA A 1056 -37.63 11.06 -11.99
N HIS A 1057 -36.97 12.21 -11.96
CA HIS A 1057 -37.22 13.29 -12.93
C HIS A 1057 -36.11 13.40 -13.96
N ILE A 1058 -36.37 12.86 -15.16
CA ILE A 1058 -35.52 13.00 -16.34
C ILE A 1058 -35.65 14.43 -16.87
N THR A 1059 -34.55 15.04 -17.29
CA THR A 1059 -34.60 16.38 -17.89
C THR A 1059 -33.49 16.54 -18.92
N PRO A 1060 -33.80 17.12 -20.11
CA PRO A 1060 -32.80 17.44 -21.12
C PRO A 1060 -31.73 18.39 -20.57
N VAL A 1061 -30.49 18.16 -20.96
CA VAL A 1061 -29.34 19.01 -20.61
C VAL A 1061 -28.79 19.59 -21.90
N LEU A 1062 -28.91 20.90 -22.07
CA LEU A 1062 -28.45 21.59 -23.27
C LEU A 1062 -26.92 21.66 -23.33
N ASN A 1063 -26.36 21.57 -24.54
CA ASN A 1063 -24.94 21.85 -24.80
C ASN A 1063 -24.71 23.36 -24.79
N GLU A 1064 -24.60 23.96 -23.60
CA GLU A 1064 -24.32 25.39 -23.46
C GLU A 1064 -22.82 25.68 -23.52
N ASP A 1065 -22.44 26.68 -24.33
CA ASP A 1065 -21.05 27.11 -24.50
C ASP A 1065 -20.72 28.33 -23.64
N LYS A 1066 -20.82 28.16 -22.31
CA LYS A 1066 -20.59 29.24 -21.32
C LYS A 1066 -19.21 29.20 -20.65
N LYS A 1067 -18.42 28.16 -20.93
CA LYS A 1067 -17.11 27.94 -20.27
C LYS A 1067 -16.02 28.80 -20.89
N GLU A 1068 -15.00 29.08 -20.09
CA GLU A 1068 -13.81 29.78 -20.55
C GLU A 1068 -13.13 29.00 -21.68
N LYS A 1069 -12.89 29.65 -22.82
CA LYS A 1069 -12.21 29.08 -23.97
C LYS A 1069 -10.74 29.51 -24.01
N THR A 1070 -9.93 28.67 -24.65
CA THR A 1070 -8.56 29.03 -25.02
C THR A 1070 -8.57 30.12 -26.09
N SER A 1071 -7.48 30.87 -26.16
CA SER A 1071 -7.22 31.92 -27.15
C SER A 1071 -5.72 31.94 -27.46
N ASP A 1072 -5.29 32.74 -28.45
CA ASP A 1072 -3.86 32.86 -28.76
C ASP A 1072 -3.03 33.32 -27.55
N GLU A 1073 -3.60 34.18 -26.70
CA GLU A 1073 -2.99 34.63 -25.43
C GLU A 1073 -2.96 33.55 -24.33
N PHE A 1074 -3.96 32.66 -24.28
CA PHE A 1074 -4.10 31.60 -23.27
C PHE A 1074 -4.42 30.28 -23.97
N PRO A 1075 -3.42 29.65 -24.62
CA PRO A 1075 -3.65 28.58 -25.59
C PRO A 1075 -3.95 27.21 -24.97
N LEU A 1076 -3.71 27.01 -23.67
CA LEU A 1076 -3.83 25.72 -23.01
C LEU A 1076 -4.96 25.69 -21.98
N TYR A 1077 -5.57 24.51 -21.80
CA TYR A 1077 -6.50 24.25 -20.71
C TYR A 1077 -5.73 23.79 -19.46
N LEU A 1078 -5.95 24.46 -18.33
CA LEU A 1078 -5.56 23.98 -17.01
C LEU A 1078 -6.66 23.09 -16.46
N THR A 1079 -6.27 21.90 -16.03
CA THR A 1079 -7.07 21.08 -15.11
C THR A 1079 -6.32 20.87 -13.79
N THR A 1080 -7.05 20.79 -12.69
CA THR A 1080 -6.46 20.68 -11.35
C THR A 1080 -6.88 19.39 -10.67
N GLY A 1081 -6.07 18.88 -9.76
CA GLY A 1081 -6.48 17.72 -8.98
C GLY A 1081 -5.58 17.42 -7.81
N ARG A 1082 -5.40 16.14 -7.53
CA ARG A 1082 -4.80 15.65 -6.29
C ARG A 1082 -3.81 14.55 -6.60
N ILE A 1083 -2.85 14.37 -5.71
CA ILE A 1083 -1.91 13.26 -5.72
C ILE A 1083 -2.10 12.35 -4.52
N LEU A 1084 -1.61 11.12 -4.61
CA LEU A 1084 -1.79 10.10 -3.58
C LEU A 1084 -1.31 10.52 -2.18
N LYS A 1085 -0.14 11.18 -2.07
CA LYS A 1085 0.53 11.43 -0.79
C LYS A 1085 -0.02 12.62 0.00
N HIS A 1086 -0.61 13.61 -0.68
CA HIS A 1086 -1.13 14.80 -0.03
C HIS A 1086 -2.65 14.83 0.03
N TYR A 1087 -3.18 15.57 1.01
CA TYR A 1087 -4.62 15.67 1.25
C TYR A 1087 -5.04 17.13 1.34
N LEU A 1088 -6.11 17.49 0.62
CA LEU A 1088 -6.67 18.85 0.53
C LEU A 1088 -5.58 19.91 0.31
N THR A 1089 -5.49 20.90 1.17
CA THR A 1089 -4.56 22.03 1.11
C THR A 1089 -3.17 21.68 1.62
N GLY A 1090 -2.89 20.40 1.92
CA GLY A 1090 -1.57 19.88 2.30
C GLY A 1090 -1.13 20.18 3.73
N VAL A 1091 -1.81 21.05 4.48
CA VAL A 1091 -1.41 21.52 5.83
C VAL A 1091 -1.03 20.37 6.76
N GLN A 1092 -1.84 19.30 6.83
CA GLN A 1092 -1.52 18.13 7.66
C GLN A 1092 -0.46 17.23 7.01
N THR A 1093 -0.60 16.90 5.73
CA THR A 1093 0.24 15.89 5.08
C THR A 1093 1.67 16.34 4.79
N ARG A 1094 1.93 17.65 4.60
CA ARG A 1094 3.29 18.18 4.41
C ARG A 1094 4.14 18.08 5.68
N ARG A 1095 3.51 17.89 6.85
CA ARG A 1095 4.17 17.67 8.16
C ARG A 1095 4.50 16.20 8.43
N SER A 1096 4.17 15.30 7.51
CA SER A 1096 4.58 13.90 7.55
C SER A 1096 5.82 13.73 6.67
N PRO A 1097 7.01 13.45 7.24
CA PRO A 1097 8.24 13.30 6.46
C PRO A 1097 8.11 12.23 5.37
N GLN A 1098 7.44 11.12 5.66
CA GLN A 1098 7.21 10.02 4.73
C GLN A 1098 6.31 10.43 3.56
N LEU A 1099 5.29 11.26 3.81
CA LEU A 1099 4.41 11.76 2.75
C LEU A 1099 5.04 12.90 1.95
N ASN A 1100 5.92 13.70 2.57
CA ASN A 1100 6.55 14.87 1.95
C ASN A 1100 7.84 14.57 1.15
N SER A 1101 8.42 13.38 1.30
CA SER A 1101 9.73 12.96 0.74
C SER A 1101 9.94 13.19 -0.76
N ASP A 1102 8.91 12.96 -1.60
CA ASP A 1102 9.05 12.95 -3.07
C ASP A 1102 8.31 14.10 -3.78
N ASN A 1103 7.56 14.92 -3.04
CA ASN A 1103 6.81 16.06 -3.58
C ASN A 1103 6.77 17.17 -2.52
N ASN A 1104 7.92 17.76 -2.22
CA ASN A 1104 7.98 18.90 -1.31
C ASN A 1104 7.46 20.20 -1.97
N GLU A 1105 7.45 20.25 -3.31
CA GLU A 1105 6.92 21.34 -4.13
C GLU A 1105 5.88 20.86 -5.17
N SER A 1106 5.09 21.80 -5.68
CA SER A 1106 4.06 21.59 -6.69
C SER A 1106 4.66 21.49 -8.09
N PHE A 1107 3.94 20.83 -9.01
CA PHE A 1107 4.40 20.57 -10.37
C PHE A 1107 3.29 20.70 -11.42
N LEU A 1108 3.70 20.98 -12.66
CA LEU A 1108 2.91 21.01 -13.87
C LEU A 1108 3.17 19.76 -14.70
N GLU A 1109 2.18 18.89 -14.85
CA GLU A 1109 2.23 17.86 -15.90
C GLU A 1109 1.93 18.48 -17.27
N ILE A 1110 2.84 18.29 -18.22
CA ILE A 1110 2.74 18.80 -19.59
C ILE A 1110 3.17 17.74 -20.61
N HIS A 1111 2.51 17.70 -21.76
CA HIS A 1111 2.87 16.79 -22.85
C HIS A 1111 4.22 17.19 -23.47
N PRO A 1112 5.14 16.25 -23.80
CA PRO A 1112 6.48 16.58 -24.32
C PRO A 1112 6.47 17.48 -25.56
N GLN A 1113 5.57 17.23 -26.51
CA GLN A 1113 5.42 18.09 -27.69
C GLN A 1113 5.00 19.53 -27.33
N THR A 1114 4.04 19.69 -26.41
CA THR A 1114 3.65 21.01 -25.92
C THR A 1114 4.80 21.67 -25.17
N ALA A 1115 5.57 20.91 -24.39
CA ALA A 1115 6.74 21.46 -23.71
C ALA A 1115 7.81 21.96 -24.71
N GLU A 1116 8.01 21.25 -25.82
CA GLU A 1116 8.90 21.67 -26.91
C GLU A 1116 8.42 22.97 -27.58
N GLU A 1117 7.12 23.08 -27.88
CA GLU A 1117 6.48 24.28 -28.44
C GLU A 1117 6.65 25.52 -27.54
N PHE A 1118 6.67 25.34 -26.23
CA PHE A 1118 6.85 26.41 -25.23
C PHE A 1118 8.30 26.52 -24.71
N HIS A 1119 9.25 25.78 -25.27
CA HIS A 1119 10.66 25.75 -24.86
C HIS A 1119 10.89 25.41 -23.38
N ILE A 1120 10.08 24.52 -22.81
CA ILE A 1120 10.14 24.08 -21.41
C ILE A 1120 10.88 22.73 -21.31
N LYS A 1121 11.95 22.70 -20.52
CA LYS A 1121 12.69 21.47 -20.19
C LYS A 1121 12.11 20.79 -18.97
N ASP A 1122 12.27 19.47 -18.84
CA ASP A 1122 11.84 18.75 -17.63
C ASP A 1122 12.55 19.26 -16.37
N GLY A 1123 11.78 19.41 -15.28
CA GLY A 1123 12.25 20.01 -14.03
C GLY A 1123 12.51 21.52 -14.04
N ALA A 1124 12.25 22.25 -15.13
CA ALA A 1124 12.36 23.72 -15.15
C ALA A 1124 11.29 24.40 -14.28
N TRP A 1125 11.55 25.63 -13.85
CA TRP A 1125 10.51 26.47 -13.26
C TRP A 1125 9.61 27.03 -14.36
N VAL A 1126 8.30 27.01 -14.11
CA VAL A 1126 7.29 27.49 -15.04
C VAL A 1126 6.32 28.40 -14.30
N LYS A 1127 6.12 29.59 -14.85
CA LYS A 1127 5.02 30.48 -14.47
C LYS A 1127 3.78 30.10 -15.26
N LEU A 1128 2.71 29.74 -14.56
CA LEU A 1128 1.37 29.60 -15.12
C LEU A 1128 0.64 30.92 -14.95
N GLU A 1129 0.15 31.48 -16.05
CA GLU A 1129 -0.59 32.74 -16.04
C GLU A 1129 -2.00 32.57 -16.58
N SER A 1130 -2.89 33.37 -16.02
CA SER A 1130 -4.27 33.43 -16.46
C SER A 1130 -4.82 34.84 -16.26
N ARG A 1131 -6.07 35.07 -16.68
CA ARG A 1131 -6.80 36.34 -16.51
C ARG A 1131 -6.92 36.85 -15.06
N ARG A 1132 -6.58 36.03 -14.06
CA ARG A 1132 -6.79 36.33 -12.62
C ARG A 1132 -5.50 36.46 -11.84
N GLY A 1133 -4.39 35.99 -12.38
CA GLY A 1133 -3.11 35.98 -11.70
C GLY A 1133 -2.20 34.87 -12.20
N SER A 1134 -1.21 34.54 -11.39
CA SER A 1134 -0.20 33.54 -11.71
C SER A 1134 0.17 32.66 -10.54
N ALA A 1135 0.72 31.50 -10.87
CA ALA A 1135 1.34 30.55 -9.94
C ALA A 1135 2.63 30.01 -10.56
N THR A 1136 3.62 29.70 -9.72
CA THR A 1136 4.92 29.16 -10.13
C THR A 1136 5.06 27.73 -9.66
N VAL A 1137 5.43 26.82 -10.57
CA VAL A 1137 5.56 25.39 -10.29
C VAL A 1137 6.69 24.76 -11.11
N ARG A 1138 7.11 23.54 -10.76
CA ARG A 1138 8.08 22.78 -11.58
C ARG A 1138 7.42 22.07 -12.74
N SER A 1139 8.00 22.09 -13.94
CA SER A 1139 7.52 21.25 -15.04
C SER A 1139 7.84 19.78 -14.83
N LYS A 1140 6.92 18.92 -15.25
CA LYS A 1140 7.04 17.47 -15.29
C LYS A 1140 6.51 16.95 -16.63
N LEU A 1141 7.40 16.57 -17.53
CA LEU A 1141 7.00 16.11 -18.87
C LEU A 1141 6.38 14.70 -18.81
N THR A 1142 5.25 14.50 -19.48
CA THR A 1142 4.56 13.21 -19.53
C THR A 1142 3.65 13.09 -20.75
N ASN A 1143 3.72 11.98 -21.48
CA ASN A 1143 2.83 11.69 -22.60
C ASN A 1143 1.43 11.20 -22.15
N ARG A 1144 1.19 11.10 -20.84
CA ARG A 1144 -0.07 10.64 -20.22
C ARG A 1144 -1.17 11.72 -20.23
N ILE A 1145 -0.86 12.95 -20.63
CA ILE A 1145 -1.81 14.06 -20.70
C ILE A 1145 -2.04 14.50 -22.16
N ARG A 1146 -3.17 15.17 -22.44
CA ARG A 1146 -3.45 15.73 -23.78
C ARG A 1146 -2.47 16.85 -24.13
N LYS A 1147 -2.27 17.11 -25.43
CA LYS A 1147 -1.40 18.19 -25.92
C LYS A 1147 -1.94 19.60 -25.64
N ASP A 1148 -3.26 19.73 -25.55
CA ASP A 1148 -3.98 20.99 -25.30
C ASP A 1148 -4.24 21.26 -23.80
N THR A 1149 -3.75 20.40 -22.90
CA THR A 1149 -4.12 20.41 -21.49
C THR A 1149 -2.89 20.26 -20.60
N VAL A 1150 -2.84 21.04 -19.51
CA VAL A 1150 -1.84 20.91 -18.44
C VAL A 1150 -2.51 20.58 -17.11
N PHE A 1151 -1.80 19.89 -16.22
CA PHE A 1151 -2.31 19.51 -14.90
C PHE A 1151 -1.45 20.02 -13.75
N VAL A 1152 -2.09 20.60 -12.73
CA VAL A 1152 -1.41 21.00 -11.49
C VAL A 1152 -2.18 20.52 -10.24
N PRO A 1153 -1.51 19.90 -9.26
CA PRO A 1153 -2.12 19.51 -8.01
C PRO A 1153 -2.33 20.70 -7.04
N ILE A 1154 -3.41 20.64 -6.24
CA ILE A 1154 -3.88 21.79 -5.41
C ILE A 1154 -3.26 21.88 -4.00
N HIS A 1155 -2.22 21.11 -3.69
CA HIS A 1155 -1.83 20.85 -2.30
C HIS A 1155 -0.90 21.89 -1.68
N TRP A 1156 -0.57 22.99 -2.36
CA TRP A 1156 0.40 23.99 -1.90
C TRP A 1156 -0.22 25.39 -1.86
N GLY A 1157 0.29 26.23 -0.96
CA GLY A 1157 -0.09 27.63 -0.82
C GLY A 1157 0.91 28.58 -1.48
N ASP A 1158 0.86 29.85 -1.11
CA ASP A 1158 1.79 30.89 -1.55
C ASP A 1158 1.89 30.98 -3.08
N ASN A 1159 3.08 31.24 -3.64
CA ASN A 1159 3.31 31.34 -5.08
C ASN A 1159 3.03 30.02 -5.83
N GLN A 1160 2.96 28.89 -5.13
CA GLN A 1160 2.63 27.57 -5.71
C GLN A 1160 1.13 27.24 -5.63
N SER A 1161 0.30 28.14 -5.09
CA SER A 1161 -1.16 27.96 -5.03
C SER A 1161 -1.77 28.08 -6.41
N ILE A 1162 -2.08 26.94 -7.03
CA ILE A 1162 -2.74 26.93 -8.35
C ILE A 1162 -4.10 27.63 -8.34
N ASN A 1163 -4.77 27.71 -7.19
CA ASN A 1163 -6.04 28.40 -7.10
C ASN A 1163 -5.94 29.93 -7.25
N ARG A 1164 -4.74 30.49 -7.36
CA ARG A 1164 -4.52 31.88 -7.81
C ARG A 1164 -4.94 32.09 -9.26
N VAL A 1165 -4.93 31.03 -10.07
CA VAL A 1165 -5.25 31.09 -11.50
C VAL A 1165 -6.61 30.49 -11.82
N THR A 1166 -7.35 29.89 -10.89
CA THR A 1166 -8.64 29.23 -11.19
C THR A 1166 -9.81 30.20 -11.24
N SER A 1167 -10.82 29.88 -12.06
CA SER A 1167 -11.99 30.75 -12.30
C SER A 1167 -12.93 30.82 -11.10
N GLN A 1168 -13.45 32.03 -10.84
CA GLN A 1168 -14.46 32.30 -9.82
C GLN A 1168 -15.90 32.05 -10.27
N ALA A 1169 -16.11 31.71 -11.55
CA ALA A 1169 -17.45 31.44 -12.06
C ALA A 1169 -18.07 30.23 -11.34
N LEU A 1170 -19.36 30.35 -10.99
CA LEU A 1170 -20.09 29.38 -10.18
C LEU A 1170 -21.17 28.67 -10.99
N ASP A 1171 -21.38 27.38 -10.69
CA ASP A 1171 -22.55 26.64 -11.16
C ASP A 1171 -23.84 27.27 -10.63
N PRO A 1172 -24.84 27.51 -11.49
CA PRO A 1172 -26.03 28.29 -11.14
C PRO A 1172 -26.91 27.60 -10.09
N TYR A 1173 -26.79 26.28 -9.90
CA TYR A 1173 -27.64 25.51 -8.99
C TYR A 1173 -26.95 25.16 -7.69
N SER A 1174 -25.72 24.67 -7.76
CA SER A 1174 -24.95 24.18 -6.62
C SER A 1174 -24.02 25.22 -6.01
N LYS A 1175 -23.71 26.28 -6.79
CA LYS A 1175 -22.74 27.32 -6.46
C LYS A 1175 -21.32 26.76 -6.27
N ILE A 1176 -21.00 25.65 -6.94
CA ILE A 1176 -19.63 25.12 -6.99
C ILE A 1176 -18.85 25.87 -8.08
N PRO A 1177 -17.56 26.22 -7.87
CA PRO A 1177 -16.76 26.89 -8.88
C PRO A 1177 -16.13 25.93 -9.90
N GLY A 1178 -15.81 26.47 -11.07
CA GLY A 1178 -15.12 25.77 -12.16
C GLY A 1178 -13.61 25.61 -11.94
N PHE A 1179 -13.18 24.62 -11.16
CA PHE A 1179 -11.75 24.35 -10.93
C PHE A 1179 -11.05 23.55 -12.04
N LYS A 1180 -11.81 22.88 -12.91
CA LYS A 1180 -11.29 21.81 -13.80
C LYS A 1180 -11.04 22.24 -15.24
N SER A 1181 -11.46 23.43 -15.61
CA SER A 1181 -11.27 23.99 -16.94
C SER A 1181 -11.06 25.49 -16.82
N CYS A 1182 -9.93 25.96 -17.31
CA CYS A 1182 -9.43 27.31 -17.17
C CYS A 1182 -8.41 27.55 -18.29
N ALA A 1183 -8.50 28.64 -19.03
CA ALA A 1183 -7.49 28.97 -20.04
C ALA A 1183 -6.23 29.55 -19.35
N VAL A 1184 -5.06 29.06 -19.74
CA VAL A 1184 -3.77 29.49 -19.20
C VAL A 1184 -2.70 29.62 -20.28
N ASN A 1185 -1.69 30.42 -19.97
CA ASN A 1185 -0.40 30.47 -20.66
C ASN A 1185 0.69 29.93 -19.74
N ILE A 1186 1.78 29.44 -20.31
CA ILE A 1186 2.93 28.90 -19.56
C ILE A 1186 4.22 29.55 -20.06
N ILE A 1187 5.07 29.96 -19.12
CA ILE A 1187 6.31 30.68 -19.43
C ILE A 1187 7.46 30.04 -18.63
N PRO A 1188 8.55 29.57 -19.27
CA PRO A 1188 9.74 29.13 -18.55
C PRO A 1188 10.41 30.32 -17.85
N ILE A 1189 10.87 30.12 -16.62
CA ILE A 1189 11.58 31.14 -15.84
C ILE A 1189 12.84 30.55 -15.19
N ASP A 1190 13.87 31.39 -15.00
CA ASP A 1190 15.15 30.97 -14.41
C ASP A 1190 15.11 30.91 -12.88
N ASP A 1191 14.34 31.78 -12.23
CA ASP A 1191 14.20 31.88 -10.76
C ASP A 1191 12.71 32.01 -10.35
N PRO A 1192 12.24 31.27 -9.33
CA PRO A 1192 10.87 31.36 -8.80
C PRO A 1192 10.59 32.59 -7.91
N MET A 1193 11.58 33.44 -7.59
CA MET A 1193 11.43 34.62 -6.72
C MET A 1193 10.51 35.72 -7.26
#